data_AF-A0A0G0BFZ8-F1
#
_entry.id   AF-A0A0G0BFZ8-F1
#
_cell.length_a   1.000
_cell.length_b   1.000
_cell.length_c   1.000
_cell.angle_alpha   90.00
_cell.angle_beta   90.00
_cell.angle_gamma   90.00
#
_symmetry.space_group_name_H-M   'P 1'
#
loop_
_entity.id
_entity.type
_entity.pdbx_description
1 polymer ?
#
loop_
_entity_poly.entity_id
_entity_poly.type
_entity_poly.pdbx_seq_one_letter_code
_entity_poly.pdbx_strand_id
1 'polypeptide(L)'
;MFDKVIKYLYYSLFLFTPLIMIPVTSELFEFNKMLFIYLFTSLIVFFWVLKSIVNKKIILKKSSLDIPIGLFLLSLVASYFFSIDKSTSFFGYYGRFNGGLISIISYILLYYGFISNSININGLLKTSLLSSLLVMLWGIPGRLGHDMTCFVITKQFNNSCWSKETNIFDPAARMFSTIGQPNWLGAFLAINFFIALYFFIKNLKNTKYFILNTLYLALNFSCILFSRSRSAFGAVLVGLLIYSIYHYIFIKKGFRKALITLLVITVFPILFFKTGIDKIDNLLSMSNLKSQITNEYQITNKKNQNKTVLDNSDTNLGVTDSLDIRKIVWKGAIDLGFKYPLFGTGLETFAFSYYFVRPVAHNLTSEWDYLYNKAHNEYLNYFATTGFTGLIAYMVLIGGFLFYAFKISNIKYQISNKYQNPKSKKDYQKSDLLKEKLNKQLLVVTLSLAYLTILITNFVGFSTTTINLFFYLIPAIIFTQFASNDEKNSKFDFHELNRMQWLLIIFYTVFEIYIIFSISVYFMADYYYARAIGYSNPKVNDFQKAAGLYEKAINLRRETAYEDKFSYSLAYLSGIASYQKNPDLAKKFMEASEFYNLKSLKSSPKNALYWKTRAKNKYLFYLVDLNQNELEMGIEALMKAQALSPTDPKIPYSLAVFYSIMADAQKNIKDKNLYIAKSFESVDEALNLKPNFQDAIDLKAQLQAKYE
;
A
#
# COMPACT_ATOMS: atom_id res chain seq x y z
N MET A 1 -3.95 35.06 9.13
CA MET A 1 -2.79 34.57 8.35
C MET A 1 -2.65 33.05 8.45
N PHE A 2 -2.54 32.48 9.66
CA PHE A 2 -2.36 31.03 9.88
C PHE A 2 -3.36 30.14 9.14
N ASP A 3 -4.68 30.39 9.23
CA ASP A 3 -5.68 29.59 8.50
C ASP A 3 -5.47 29.60 6.97
N LYS A 4 -4.97 30.71 6.42
CA LYS A 4 -4.65 30.81 4.99
C LYS A 4 -3.48 29.89 4.64
N VAL A 5 -2.42 29.87 5.46
CA VAL A 5 -1.25 28.99 5.29
C VAL A 5 -1.67 27.53 5.42
N ILE A 6 -2.33 27.16 6.52
CA ILE A 6 -2.82 25.80 6.80
C ILE A 6 -3.71 25.30 5.64
N LYS A 7 -4.63 26.13 5.15
CA LYS A 7 -5.47 25.81 3.98
C LYS A 7 -4.63 25.44 2.75
N TYR A 8 -3.59 26.21 2.42
CA TYR A 8 -2.74 25.88 1.27
C TYR A 8 -1.88 24.64 1.51
N LEU A 9 -1.47 24.36 2.74
CA LEU A 9 -0.79 23.10 3.08
C LEU A 9 -1.70 21.88 2.83
N TYR A 10 -2.98 21.94 3.23
CA TYR A 10 -3.94 20.89 2.87
C TYR A 10 -4.18 20.79 1.36
N TYR A 11 -4.21 21.91 0.64
CA TYR A 11 -4.33 21.86 -0.82
C TYR A 11 -3.13 21.16 -1.46
N SER A 12 -1.92 21.45 -0.99
CA SER A 12 -0.70 20.77 -1.43
C SER A 12 -0.73 19.28 -1.11
N LEU A 13 -1.23 18.86 0.06
CA LEU A 13 -1.41 17.45 0.39
C LEU A 13 -2.29 16.73 -0.63
N PHE A 14 -3.47 17.26 -0.94
CA PHE A 14 -4.38 16.64 -1.91
C PHE A 14 -3.87 16.74 -3.36
N LEU A 15 -3.10 17.77 -3.69
CA LEU A 15 -2.58 17.96 -5.03
C LEU A 15 -1.40 17.04 -5.33
N PHE A 16 -0.38 17.05 -4.47
CA PHE A 16 0.92 16.47 -4.79
C PHE A 16 1.10 15.03 -4.31
N THR A 17 0.49 14.62 -3.19
CA THR A 17 0.64 13.24 -2.68
C THR A 17 0.43 12.16 -3.75
N PRO A 18 -0.66 12.15 -4.55
CA PRO A 18 -0.85 11.12 -5.56
C PRO A 18 0.05 11.28 -6.81
N LEU A 19 0.70 12.44 -6.99
CA LEU A 19 1.61 12.73 -8.10
C LEU A 19 3.07 12.43 -7.78
N ILE A 20 3.42 12.34 -6.49
CA ILE A 20 4.80 12.12 -6.06
C ILE A 20 5.27 10.71 -6.46
N MET A 21 6.35 10.71 -7.20
CA MET A 21 7.10 9.54 -7.64
C MET A 21 8.54 9.98 -7.88
N ILE A 22 9.49 9.40 -7.13
CA ILE A 22 10.90 9.84 -7.15
C ILE A 22 11.78 8.61 -7.37
N PRO A 23 12.52 8.51 -8.49
CA PRO A 23 13.23 7.29 -8.87
C PRO A 23 14.63 7.15 -8.27
N VAL A 24 14.99 8.00 -7.32
CA VAL A 24 16.33 7.99 -6.70
C VAL A 24 16.36 7.36 -5.30
N THR A 25 15.21 6.94 -4.80
CA THR A 25 15.04 6.21 -3.53
C THR A 25 14.83 4.72 -3.78
N SER A 26 14.90 3.92 -2.73
CA SER A 26 14.82 2.45 -2.79
C SER A 26 13.45 1.95 -3.23
N GLU A 27 12.41 2.71 -2.91
CA GLU A 27 11.03 2.50 -3.36
C GLU A 27 10.55 3.78 -4.07
N LEU A 28 9.93 3.60 -5.22
CA LEU A 28 9.63 4.66 -6.19
C LEU A 28 8.38 5.49 -5.82
N PHE A 29 7.39 4.87 -5.17
CA PHE A 29 6.03 5.42 -5.03
C PHE A 29 5.64 5.76 -3.60
N GLU A 30 5.43 4.79 -2.72
CA GLU A 30 4.83 4.95 -1.39
C GLU A 30 5.78 5.61 -0.38
N PHE A 31 7.08 5.29 -0.39
CA PHE A 31 8.05 5.87 0.54
C PHE A 31 8.07 7.39 0.45
N ASN A 32 8.20 7.91 -0.76
CA ASN A 32 8.26 9.34 -1.04
C ASN A 32 6.97 10.06 -0.64
N LYS A 33 5.83 9.41 -0.86
CA LYS A 33 4.51 9.93 -0.45
C LYS A 33 4.40 10.03 1.07
N MET A 34 4.89 9.03 1.81
CA MET A 34 4.88 9.08 3.27
C MET A 34 5.77 10.18 3.84
N LEU A 35 7.00 10.34 3.32
CA LEU A 35 7.88 11.44 3.77
C LEU A 35 7.24 12.82 3.51
N PHE A 36 6.56 12.97 2.37
CA PHE A 36 5.81 14.19 2.06
C PHE A 36 4.65 14.42 3.03
N ILE A 37 3.89 13.37 3.38
CA ILE A 37 2.82 13.46 4.39
C ILE A 37 3.39 13.83 5.76
N TYR A 38 4.52 13.26 6.18
CA TYR A 38 5.17 13.62 7.44
C TYR A 38 5.57 15.09 7.48
N LEU A 39 6.22 15.58 6.42
CA LEU A 39 6.62 16.98 6.31
C LEU A 39 5.42 17.92 6.36
N PHE A 40 4.36 17.65 5.60
CA PHE A 40 3.19 18.53 5.57
C PHE A 40 2.37 18.43 6.86
N THR A 41 2.37 17.29 7.54
CA THR A 41 1.75 17.14 8.85
C THR A 41 2.50 17.98 9.89
N SER A 42 3.84 17.94 9.92
CA SER A 42 4.65 18.75 10.85
C SER A 42 4.39 20.24 10.62
N LEU A 43 4.41 20.69 9.38
CA LEU A 43 4.13 22.09 9.03
C LEU A 43 2.72 22.53 9.43
N ILE A 44 1.71 21.69 9.21
CA ILE A 44 0.33 22.00 9.62
C ILE A 44 0.24 22.12 11.14
N VAL A 45 0.83 21.18 11.87
CA VAL A 45 0.86 21.20 13.35
C VAL A 45 1.63 22.42 13.84
N PHE A 46 2.77 22.76 13.24
CA PHE A 46 3.57 23.94 13.57
C PHE A 46 2.75 25.22 13.45
N PHE A 47 2.12 25.49 12.30
CA PHE A 47 1.31 26.71 12.14
C PHE A 47 0.05 26.71 13.01
N TRP A 48 -0.51 25.54 13.31
CA TRP A 48 -1.65 25.40 14.20
C TRP A 48 -1.28 25.67 15.67
N VAL A 49 -0.12 25.19 16.12
CA VAL A 49 0.44 25.49 17.44
C VAL A 49 0.80 26.97 17.55
N LEU A 50 1.44 27.55 16.54
CA LEU A 50 1.72 29.00 16.50
C LEU A 50 0.43 29.81 16.63
N LYS A 51 -0.62 29.46 15.88
CA LYS A 51 -1.95 30.07 15.99
C LYS A 51 -2.49 30.01 17.42
N SER A 52 -2.30 28.88 18.11
CA SER A 52 -2.76 28.66 19.49
C SER A 52 -1.97 29.50 20.51
N ILE A 53 -0.63 29.54 20.38
CA ILE A 53 0.26 30.35 21.23
C ILE A 53 -0.09 31.83 21.06
N VAL A 54 -0.22 32.27 19.81
CA VAL A 54 -0.53 33.65 19.45
C VAL A 54 -1.87 34.10 20.02
N ASN A 55 -2.90 33.27 19.90
CA ASN A 55 -4.24 33.57 20.41
C ASN A 55 -4.40 33.33 21.92
N LYS A 56 -3.33 32.94 22.64
CA LYS A 56 -3.34 32.62 24.08
C LYS A 56 -4.40 31.58 24.47
N LYS A 57 -4.78 30.70 23.54
CA LYS A 57 -5.84 29.70 23.71
C LYS A 57 -5.47 28.44 22.93
N ILE A 58 -5.69 27.28 23.54
CA ILE A 58 -5.58 26.00 22.85
C ILE A 58 -6.75 25.87 21.86
N ILE A 59 -6.45 25.88 20.56
CA ILE A 59 -7.46 25.80 19.50
C ILE A 59 -7.60 24.33 19.11
N LEU A 60 -8.36 23.56 19.88
CA LEU A 60 -8.67 22.17 19.55
C LEU A 60 -10.19 21.97 19.52
N LYS A 61 -10.71 21.64 18.34
CA LYS A 61 -12.14 21.36 18.18
C LYS A 61 -12.42 19.90 18.53
N LYS A 62 -13.38 19.68 19.44
CA LYS A 62 -13.86 18.33 19.77
C LYS A 62 -14.73 17.78 18.65
N SER A 63 -14.71 16.46 18.49
CA SER A 63 -15.51 15.74 17.51
C SER A 63 -16.25 14.57 18.15
N SER A 64 -17.35 14.13 17.53
CA SER A 64 -18.03 12.89 17.94
C SER A 64 -17.19 11.63 17.68
N LEU A 65 -16.06 11.74 16.98
CA LEU A 65 -15.15 10.65 16.68
C LEU A 65 -13.95 10.61 17.62
N ASP A 66 -13.85 11.51 18.60
CA ASP A 66 -12.72 11.56 19.53
C ASP A 66 -12.54 10.25 20.30
N ILE A 67 -13.64 9.66 20.80
CA ILE A 67 -13.60 8.37 21.50
C ILE A 67 -13.19 7.24 20.55
N PRO A 68 -13.84 7.02 19.38
CA PRO A 68 -13.40 6.00 18.43
C PRO A 68 -11.95 6.16 17.96
N ILE A 69 -11.49 7.38 17.67
CA ILE A 69 -10.11 7.67 17.27
C ILE A 69 -9.14 7.34 18.42
N GLY A 70 -9.47 7.76 19.65
CA GLY A 70 -8.65 7.49 20.83
C GLY A 70 -8.54 5.99 21.13
N LEU A 71 -9.66 5.25 21.08
CA LEU A 71 -9.67 3.80 21.27
C LEU A 71 -8.84 3.08 20.20
N PHE A 72 -8.93 3.53 18.95
CA PHE A 72 -8.12 2.99 17.87
C PHE A 72 -6.63 3.27 18.09
N LEU A 73 -6.25 4.51 18.40
CA LEU A 73 -4.85 4.86 18.66
C LEU A 73 -4.29 4.09 19.87
N LEU A 74 -5.05 3.96 20.95
CA LEU A 74 -4.63 3.23 22.16
C LEU A 74 -4.41 1.73 21.88
N SER A 75 -5.28 1.10 21.07
CA SER A 75 -5.07 -0.32 20.71
C SER A 75 -3.83 -0.52 19.84
N LEU A 76 -3.53 0.42 18.95
CA LEU A 76 -2.30 0.42 18.17
C LEU A 76 -1.06 0.65 19.04
N VAL A 77 -1.11 1.56 20.00
CA VAL A 77 -0.01 1.77 20.97
C VAL A 77 0.22 0.49 21.79
N ALA A 78 -0.84 -0.19 22.22
CA ALA A 78 -0.70 -1.48 22.90
C ALA A 78 -0.03 -2.53 22.01
N SER A 79 -0.47 -2.67 20.74
CA SER A 79 0.15 -3.58 19.78
C SER A 79 1.63 -3.26 19.50
N TYR A 80 2.01 -1.98 19.48
CA TYR A 80 3.42 -1.58 19.40
C TYR A 80 4.27 -2.10 20.57
N PHE A 81 3.77 -2.01 21.81
CA PHE A 81 4.53 -2.48 22.98
C PHE A 81 4.77 -3.99 22.99
N PHE A 82 3.79 -4.77 22.51
CA PHE A 82 3.86 -6.24 22.41
C PHE A 82 4.38 -6.75 21.06
N SER A 83 4.83 -5.86 20.18
CA SER A 83 5.27 -6.20 18.83
C SER A 83 6.51 -7.12 18.82
N ILE A 84 6.53 -8.04 17.85
CA ILE A 84 7.71 -8.86 17.54
C ILE A 84 8.86 -8.04 16.94
N ASP A 85 8.57 -6.85 16.40
CA ASP A 85 9.52 -5.92 15.80
C ASP A 85 9.09 -4.47 16.05
N LYS A 86 9.65 -3.86 17.10
CA LYS A 86 9.29 -2.50 17.53
C LYS A 86 9.64 -1.45 16.49
N SER A 87 10.75 -1.61 15.76
CA SER A 87 11.16 -0.62 14.74
C SER A 87 10.13 -0.56 13.62
N THR A 88 9.75 -1.73 13.12
CA THR A 88 8.75 -1.89 12.06
C THR A 88 7.37 -1.42 12.52
N SER A 89 6.97 -1.70 13.76
CA SER A 89 5.68 -1.20 14.26
C SER A 89 5.64 0.32 14.46
N PHE A 90 6.76 0.93 14.82
CA PHE A 90 6.83 2.37 15.00
C PHE A 90 6.82 3.13 13.67
N PHE A 91 7.75 2.79 12.77
CA PHE A 91 7.92 3.49 11.48
C PHE A 91 6.99 2.95 10.39
N GLY A 92 6.70 1.65 10.40
CA GLY A 92 6.03 0.89 9.35
C GLY A 92 7.00 0.01 8.56
N TYR A 93 6.47 -0.87 7.71
CA TYR A 93 7.30 -1.72 6.84
C TYR A 93 8.18 -0.87 5.92
N TYR A 94 9.48 -1.14 5.93
CA TYR A 94 10.47 -0.39 5.16
C TYR A 94 10.12 -0.35 3.67
N GLY A 95 10.17 0.84 3.07
CA GLY A 95 9.75 1.12 1.69
C GLY A 95 8.27 1.50 1.53
N ARG A 96 7.40 1.26 2.53
CA ARG A 96 5.99 1.70 2.51
C ARG A 96 5.65 2.67 3.63
N PHE A 97 6.05 2.37 4.88
CA PHE A 97 5.80 3.12 6.13
C PHE A 97 4.33 3.38 6.51
N ASN A 98 3.41 3.38 5.55
CA ASN A 98 1.98 3.51 5.78
C ASN A 98 1.42 2.32 6.58
N GLY A 99 0.78 2.61 7.70
CA GLY A 99 0.26 1.63 8.65
C GLY A 99 1.08 1.53 9.94
N GLY A 100 2.31 2.05 9.96
CA GLY A 100 3.10 2.17 11.20
C GLY A 100 2.51 3.22 12.15
N LEU A 101 2.89 3.18 13.42
CA LEU A 101 2.33 4.07 14.46
C LEU A 101 2.50 5.56 14.12
N ILE A 102 3.66 5.97 13.62
CA ILE A 102 3.91 7.38 13.22
C ILE A 102 2.98 7.82 12.08
N SER A 103 2.72 6.93 11.11
CA SER A 103 1.79 7.22 10.00
C SER A 103 0.37 7.46 10.50
N ILE A 104 -0.11 6.62 11.43
CA ILE A 104 -1.46 6.75 11.99
C ILE A 104 -1.57 8.01 12.84
N ILE A 105 -0.57 8.30 13.69
CA ILE A 105 -0.51 9.56 14.44
C ILE A 105 -0.55 10.76 13.48
N SER A 106 0.19 10.70 12.38
CA SER A 106 0.19 11.78 11.39
C SER A 106 -1.19 12.01 10.78
N TYR A 107 -1.89 10.95 10.38
CA TYR A 107 -3.25 11.08 9.87
C TYR A 107 -4.26 11.60 10.91
N ILE A 108 -4.12 11.21 12.18
CA ILE A 108 -4.94 11.73 13.28
C ILE A 108 -4.65 13.21 13.53
N LEU A 109 -3.39 13.63 13.47
CA LEU A 109 -3.02 15.05 13.56
C LEU A 109 -3.57 15.85 12.37
N LEU A 110 -3.55 15.28 11.16
CA LEU A 110 -4.20 15.87 9.99
C LEU A 110 -5.72 15.98 10.17
N TYR A 111 -6.38 15.00 10.79
CA TYR A 111 -7.80 15.08 11.14
C TYR A 111 -8.07 16.26 12.10
N TYR A 112 -7.35 16.34 13.21
CA TYR A 112 -7.55 17.39 14.22
C TYR A 112 -7.18 18.79 13.73
N GLY A 113 -6.07 18.90 12.98
CA GLY A 113 -5.68 20.13 12.31
C GLY A 113 -6.73 20.61 11.32
N PHE A 114 -7.47 19.70 10.67
CA PHE A 114 -8.50 20.05 9.70
C PHE A 114 -9.75 20.59 10.40
N ILE A 115 -10.25 19.88 11.42
CA ILE A 115 -11.47 20.29 12.12
C ILE A 115 -11.29 21.56 12.97
N SER A 116 -10.06 21.86 13.38
CA SER A 116 -9.72 23.02 14.22
C SER A 116 -9.39 24.28 13.43
N ASN A 117 -9.35 24.23 12.09
CA ASN A 117 -8.98 25.37 11.25
C ASN A 117 -9.96 25.61 10.10
N SER A 118 -9.99 26.85 9.61
CA SER A 118 -10.94 27.27 8.57
C SER A 118 -10.44 26.93 7.17
N ILE A 119 -10.90 25.80 6.62
CA ILE A 119 -10.50 25.31 5.29
C ILE A 119 -11.67 25.41 4.30
N ASN A 120 -11.41 25.92 3.10
CA ASN A 120 -12.42 25.97 2.05
C ASN A 120 -12.57 24.59 1.38
N ILE A 121 -13.63 23.89 1.77
CA ILE A 121 -13.91 22.51 1.36
C ILE A 121 -14.17 22.39 -0.15
N ASN A 122 -14.91 23.32 -0.76
CA ASN A 122 -15.13 23.25 -2.21
C ASN A 122 -13.82 23.45 -2.99
N GLY A 123 -12.91 24.29 -2.49
CA GLY A 123 -11.59 24.47 -3.09
C GLY A 123 -10.75 23.20 -2.96
N LEU A 124 -10.68 22.60 -1.76
CA LEU A 124 -9.97 21.35 -1.51
C LEU A 124 -10.46 20.21 -2.42
N LEU A 125 -11.77 20.01 -2.53
CA LEU A 125 -12.34 18.96 -3.36
C LEU A 125 -12.04 19.18 -4.85
N LYS A 126 -12.06 20.44 -5.33
CA LYS A 126 -11.61 20.75 -6.70
C LYS A 126 -10.12 20.49 -6.88
N THR A 127 -9.29 20.75 -5.88
CA THR A 127 -7.86 20.41 -5.91
C THR A 127 -7.65 18.91 -6.00
N SER A 128 -8.45 18.11 -5.28
CA SER A 128 -8.46 16.64 -5.41
C SER A 128 -8.80 16.20 -6.84
N LEU A 129 -9.84 16.79 -7.44
CA LEU A 129 -10.24 16.48 -8.82
C LEU A 129 -9.19 16.90 -9.86
N LEU A 130 -8.50 18.01 -9.63
CA LEU A 130 -7.37 18.42 -10.47
C LEU A 130 -6.23 17.40 -10.36
N SER A 131 -5.92 16.97 -9.14
CA SER A 131 -4.88 15.97 -8.91
C SER A 131 -5.19 14.65 -9.60
N SER A 132 -6.41 14.12 -9.43
CA SER A 132 -6.82 12.90 -10.11
C SER A 132 -6.88 13.04 -11.62
N LEU A 133 -7.21 14.22 -12.15
CA LEU A 133 -7.10 14.50 -13.59
C LEU A 133 -5.65 14.36 -14.07
N LEU A 134 -4.68 14.94 -13.35
CA LEU A 134 -3.26 14.83 -13.68
C LEU A 134 -2.77 13.38 -13.61
N VAL A 135 -3.19 12.62 -12.58
CA VAL A 135 -2.88 11.18 -12.46
C VAL A 135 -3.46 10.38 -13.63
N MET A 136 -4.70 10.67 -14.08
CA MET A 136 -5.29 9.99 -15.23
C MET A 136 -4.52 10.30 -16.51
N LEU A 137 -4.22 11.58 -16.76
CA LEU A 137 -3.47 12.01 -17.94
C LEU A 137 -2.04 11.42 -17.97
N TRP A 138 -1.41 11.24 -16.81
CA TRP A 138 -0.11 10.58 -16.71
C TRP A 138 -0.17 9.08 -17.06
N GLY A 139 -1.26 8.39 -16.70
CA GLY A 139 -1.40 6.94 -16.89
C GLY A 139 -1.86 6.52 -18.29
N ILE A 140 -2.64 7.36 -18.98
CA ILE A 140 -3.21 7.04 -20.30
C ILE A 140 -2.14 6.68 -21.34
N PRO A 141 -1.01 7.39 -21.46
CA PRO A 141 0.06 7.00 -22.39
C PRO A 141 0.55 5.56 -22.17
N GLY A 142 0.70 5.11 -20.93
CA GLY A 142 1.13 3.73 -20.61
C GLY A 142 0.15 2.67 -21.12
N ARG A 143 -1.16 2.97 -21.10
CA ARG A 143 -2.20 2.10 -21.69
C ARG A 143 -2.06 1.97 -23.21
N LEU A 144 -1.45 2.96 -23.86
CA LEU A 144 -1.18 2.99 -25.31
C LEU A 144 0.21 2.44 -25.68
N GLY A 145 0.96 1.90 -24.71
CA GLY A 145 2.30 1.37 -24.94
C GLY A 145 3.45 2.36 -24.72
N HIS A 146 3.15 3.59 -24.29
CA HIS A 146 4.10 4.68 -24.12
C HIS A 146 4.05 5.26 -22.70
N ASP A 147 4.74 4.66 -21.73
CA ASP A 147 4.62 5.05 -20.34
C ASP A 147 5.49 6.28 -19.94
N MET A 148 4.86 7.28 -19.33
CA MET A 148 5.52 8.51 -18.86
C MET A 148 6.48 8.25 -17.71
N THR A 149 6.17 7.30 -16.83
CA THR A 149 7.07 6.92 -15.73
C THR A 149 8.34 6.30 -16.28
N CYS A 150 8.21 5.42 -17.27
CA CYS A 150 9.33 4.84 -18.00
C CYS A 150 10.23 5.91 -18.60
N PHE A 151 9.63 6.89 -19.28
CA PHE A 151 10.36 8.02 -19.85
C PHE A 151 11.13 8.82 -18.80
N VAL A 152 10.57 9.04 -17.60
CA VAL A 152 11.28 9.74 -16.52
C VAL A 152 12.51 8.96 -16.06
N ILE A 153 12.37 7.64 -15.89
CA ILE A 153 13.40 6.73 -15.33
C ILE A 153 14.49 6.41 -16.35
N THR A 154 14.11 5.91 -17.53
CA THR A 154 15.04 5.35 -18.53
C THR A 154 15.29 6.27 -19.71
N LYS A 155 14.58 7.39 -19.82
CA LYS A 155 14.55 8.28 -21.00
C LYS A 155 13.98 7.63 -22.26
N GLN A 156 13.32 6.48 -22.14
CA GLN A 156 12.64 5.79 -23.24
C GLN A 156 11.13 5.94 -23.10
N PHE A 157 10.46 6.45 -24.15
CA PHE A 157 9.00 6.63 -24.17
C PHE A 157 8.29 5.39 -24.72
N ASN A 158 8.41 4.29 -23.98
CA ASN A 158 7.80 2.99 -24.26
C ASN A 158 7.52 2.27 -22.92
N ASN A 159 7.05 1.03 -22.95
CA ASN A 159 6.83 0.22 -21.74
C ASN A 159 8.02 -0.70 -21.38
N SER A 160 9.23 -0.47 -21.91
CA SER A 160 10.36 -1.41 -21.79
C SER A 160 10.88 -1.57 -20.36
N CYS A 161 10.90 -0.49 -19.58
CA CYS A 161 11.32 -0.54 -18.17
C CYS A 161 10.40 -1.41 -17.30
N TRP A 162 9.19 -1.71 -17.78
CA TRP A 162 8.23 -2.58 -17.11
C TRP A 162 8.22 -3.99 -17.72
N SER A 163 8.62 -4.16 -18.99
CA SER A 163 8.27 -5.36 -19.79
C SER A 163 9.43 -6.22 -20.32
N LYS A 164 9.09 -7.52 -20.40
CA LYS A 164 9.66 -8.71 -21.07
C LYS A 164 10.91 -9.40 -20.54
N GLU A 165 11.85 -8.74 -19.88
CA GLU A 165 13.03 -9.44 -19.33
C GLU A 165 12.87 -9.77 -17.83
N THR A 166 11.88 -9.18 -17.16
CA THR A 166 11.67 -9.29 -15.70
C THR A 166 10.35 -9.98 -15.31
N ASN A 167 9.43 -10.27 -16.24
CA ASN A 167 8.14 -10.96 -15.99
C ASN A 167 7.20 -10.35 -14.91
N ILE A 168 7.35 -9.07 -14.53
CA ILE A 168 6.64 -8.54 -13.35
C ILE A 168 5.37 -7.73 -13.66
N PHE A 169 5.31 -6.90 -14.73
CA PHE A 169 4.16 -5.99 -14.92
C PHE A 169 4.00 -5.41 -16.35
N ASP A 170 2.76 -5.22 -16.83
CA ASP A 170 2.46 -4.58 -18.12
C ASP A 170 1.46 -3.40 -17.98
N PRO A 171 1.91 -2.14 -18.16
CA PRO A 171 1.04 -0.95 -18.14
C PRO A 171 -0.02 -0.95 -19.24
N ALA A 172 0.27 -1.56 -20.40
CA ALA A 172 -0.68 -1.66 -21.50
C ALA A 172 -1.83 -2.59 -21.11
N ALA A 173 -1.58 -3.69 -20.40
CA ALA A 173 -2.63 -4.55 -19.86
C ALA A 173 -3.38 -3.90 -18.70
N ARG A 174 -2.68 -3.24 -17.76
CA ARG A 174 -3.26 -2.67 -16.53
C ARG A 174 -2.61 -1.33 -16.18
N MET A 175 -3.38 -0.25 -16.26
CA MET A 175 -2.91 1.10 -15.94
C MET A 175 -2.68 1.30 -14.43
N PHE A 176 -1.57 1.94 -14.04
CA PHE A 176 -1.20 2.19 -12.64
C PHE A 176 -0.78 3.65 -12.34
N SER A 177 -0.22 4.37 -13.32
CA SER A 177 0.17 5.79 -13.21
C SER A 177 1.14 6.09 -12.04
N THR A 178 1.22 7.35 -11.58
CA THR A 178 2.04 7.79 -10.43
C THR A 178 1.64 7.15 -9.09
N ILE A 179 0.54 6.40 -9.05
CA ILE A 179 0.08 5.69 -7.86
C ILE A 179 0.92 4.42 -7.61
N GLY A 180 1.49 3.81 -8.65
CA GLY A 180 2.41 2.67 -8.51
C GLY A 180 1.76 1.28 -8.62
N GLN A 181 0.43 1.17 -8.51
CA GLN A 181 -0.26 -0.11 -8.64
C GLN A 181 -1.71 0.05 -9.15
N PRO A 182 -2.22 -0.83 -10.05
CA PRO A 182 -3.54 -0.63 -10.67
C PRO A 182 -4.75 -0.65 -9.73
N ASN A 183 -4.78 -1.53 -8.73
CA ASN A 183 -5.86 -1.57 -7.73
C ASN A 183 -5.86 -0.30 -6.86
N TRP A 184 -4.68 0.19 -6.47
CA TRP A 184 -4.54 1.45 -5.73
C TRP A 184 -5.00 2.64 -6.57
N LEU A 185 -4.65 2.68 -7.86
CA LEU A 185 -5.15 3.69 -8.79
C LEU A 185 -6.69 3.63 -8.88
N GLY A 186 -7.25 2.44 -9.09
CA GLY A 186 -8.69 2.23 -9.13
C GLY A 186 -9.39 2.74 -7.87
N ALA A 187 -8.85 2.43 -6.69
CA ALA A 187 -9.40 2.89 -5.40
C ALA A 187 -9.36 4.43 -5.28
N PHE A 188 -8.23 5.06 -5.61
CA PHE A 188 -8.11 6.53 -5.61
C PHE A 188 -9.09 7.20 -6.60
N LEU A 189 -9.27 6.63 -7.79
CA LEU A 189 -10.22 7.14 -8.78
C LEU A 189 -11.67 6.95 -8.34
N ALA A 190 -12.01 5.84 -7.68
CA ALA A 190 -13.34 5.58 -7.14
C ALA A 190 -13.76 6.63 -6.09
N ILE A 191 -12.85 7.04 -5.20
CA ILE A 191 -13.09 8.14 -4.25
C ILE A 191 -13.40 9.44 -5.03
N ASN A 192 -12.55 9.80 -6.00
CA ASN A 192 -12.69 11.03 -6.77
C ASN A 192 -13.91 11.01 -7.71
N PHE A 193 -14.40 9.83 -8.12
CA PHE A 193 -15.64 9.68 -8.86
C PHE A 193 -16.83 10.25 -8.06
N PHE A 194 -16.95 9.88 -6.77
CA PHE A 194 -18.02 10.39 -5.92
C PHE A 194 -17.83 11.86 -5.51
N ILE A 195 -16.59 12.35 -5.42
CA ILE A 195 -16.32 13.79 -5.27
C ILE A 195 -16.80 14.56 -6.51
N ALA A 196 -16.54 14.05 -7.71
CA ALA A 196 -17.02 14.66 -8.95
C ALA A 196 -18.54 14.56 -9.10
N LEU A 197 -19.15 13.47 -8.63
CA LEU A 197 -20.60 13.29 -8.60
C LEU A 197 -21.30 14.41 -7.82
N TYR A 198 -20.73 14.87 -6.69
CA TYR A 198 -21.23 16.05 -5.97
C TYR A 198 -21.31 17.29 -6.86
N PHE A 199 -20.22 17.63 -7.56
CA PHE A 199 -20.20 18.82 -8.43
C PHE A 199 -21.08 18.66 -9.67
N PHE A 200 -21.16 17.45 -10.24
CA PHE A 200 -22.05 17.13 -11.34
C PHE A 200 -23.51 17.43 -10.97
N ILE A 201 -23.97 16.92 -9.83
CA ILE A 201 -25.35 17.04 -9.38
C ILE A 201 -25.67 18.48 -8.95
N LYS A 202 -24.74 19.12 -8.23
CA LYS A 202 -24.86 20.53 -7.83
C LYS A 202 -25.05 21.47 -9.04
N ASN A 203 -24.49 21.12 -10.19
CA ASN A 203 -24.46 21.96 -11.38
C ASN A 203 -25.33 21.45 -12.55
N LEU A 204 -26.32 20.57 -12.32
CA LEU A 204 -27.18 20.00 -13.38
C LEU A 204 -27.86 21.02 -14.32
N LYS A 205 -28.05 22.25 -13.83
CA LYS A 205 -28.66 23.36 -14.57
C LYS A 205 -27.67 24.25 -15.32
N ASN A 206 -26.39 24.26 -14.94
CA ASN A 206 -25.38 25.10 -15.58
C ASN A 206 -24.70 24.29 -16.68
N THR A 207 -25.01 24.58 -17.95
CA THR A 207 -24.55 23.80 -19.11
C THR A 207 -23.03 23.62 -19.16
N LYS A 208 -22.26 24.70 -18.92
CA LYS A 208 -20.78 24.64 -18.93
C LYS A 208 -20.24 23.67 -17.89
N TYR A 209 -20.66 23.82 -16.62
CA TYR A 209 -20.19 22.94 -15.55
C TYR A 209 -20.77 21.52 -15.65
N PHE A 210 -21.98 21.37 -16.17
CA PHE A 210 -22.58 20.07 -16.46
C PHE A 210 -21.72 19.29 -17.46
N ILE A 211 -21.34 19.89 -18.59
CA ILE A 211 -20.49 19.25 -19.61
C ILE A 211 -19.12 18.90 -19.03
N LEU A 212 -18.45 19.84 -18.36
CA LEU A 212 -17.12 19.59 -17.78
C LEU A 212 -17.13 18.43 -16.77
N ASN A 213 -18.11 18.39 -15.86
CA ASN A 213 -18.22 17.30 -14.90
C ASN A 213 -18.59 15.96 -15.54
N THR A 214 -19.40 15.99 -16.61
CA THR A 214 -19.76 14.79 -17.41
C THR A 214 -18.51 14.22 -18.07
N LEU A 215 -17.70 15.05 -18.74
CA LEU A 215 -16.45 14.63 -19.38
C LEU A 215 -15.46 14.07 -18.36
N TYR A 216 -15.31 14.73 -17.21
CA TYR A 216 -14.46 14.24 -16.13
C TYR A 216 -14.92 12.87 -15.63
N LEU A 217 -16.22 12.68 -15.36
CA LEU A 217 -16.75 11.40 -14.88
C LEU A 217 -16.59 10.28 -15.91
N ALA A 218 -16.77 10.57 -17.20
CA ALA A 218 -16.51 9.63 -18.30
C ALA A 218 -15.04 9.20 -18.37
N LEU A 219 -14.12 10.17 -18.30
CA LEU A 219 -12.68 9.89 -18.26
C LEU A 219 -12.29 9.08 -17.03
N ASN A 220 -12.80 9.47 -15.86
CA ASN A 220 -12.53 8.81 -14.59
C ASN A 220 -12.99 7.36 -14.58
N PHE A 221 -14.23 7.10 -14.99
CA PHE A 221 -14.76 5.75 -15.08
C PHE A 221 -14.01 4.89 -16.11
N SER A 222 -13.64 5.47 -17.26
CA SER A 222 -12.80 4.79 -18.27
C SER A 222 -11.44 4.40 -17.69
N CYS A 223 -10.82 5.29 -16.91
CA CYS A 223 -9.55 5.01 -16.24
C CYS A 223 -9.67 3.93 -15.14
N ILE A 224 -10.81 3.85 -14.44
CA ILE A 224 -11.11 2.73 -13.53
C ILE A 224 -11.14 1.41 -14.32
N LEU A 225 -11.76 1.35 -15.50
CA LEU A 225 -11.75 0.15 -16.35
C LEU A 225 -10.32 -0.19 -16.83
N PHE A 226 -9.52 0.79 -17.23
CA PHE A 226 -8.13 0.58 -17.65
C PHE A 226 -7.21 0.07 -16.54
N SER A 227 -7.52 0.35 -15.28
CA SER A 227 -6.79 -0.23 -14.14
C SER A 227 -7.03 -1.75 -13.97
N ARG A 228 -8.12 -2.27 -14.56
CA ARG A 228 -8.59 -3.65 -14.36
C ARG A 228 -8.80 -4.01 -12.87
N SER A 229 -9.07 -3.01 -12.04
CA SER A 229 -9.38 -3.19 -10.61
C SER A 229 -10.84 -3.60 -10.42
N ARG A 230 -11.07 -4.91 -10.26
CA ARG A 230 -12.43 -5.47 -10.06
C ARG A 230 -13.12 -4.87 -8.83
N SER A 231 -12.38 -4.63 -7.74
CA SER A 231 -12.92 -4.05 -6.51
C SER A 231 -13.31 -2.58 -6.67
N ALA A 232 -12.52 -1.77 -7.38
CA ALA A 232 -12.86 -0.37 -7.63
C ALA A 232 -14.07 -0.23 -8.57
N PHE A 233 -14.12 -1.03 -9.64
CA PHE A 233 -15.26 -1.10 -10.53
C PHE A 233 -16.54 -1.46 -9.77
N GLY A 234 -16.51 -2.55 -9.00
CA GLY A 234 -17.64 -2.97 -8.16
C GLY A 234 -18.06 -1.92 -7.15
N ALA A 235 -17.09 -1.27 -6.48
CA ALA A 235 -17.36 -0.21 -5.50
C ALA A 235 -18.10 0.99 -6.10
N VAL A 236 -17.72 1.43 -7.31
CA VAL A 236 -18.42 2.52 -8.01
C VAL A 236 -19.84 2.11 -8.40
N LEU A 237 -20.04 0.90 -8.92
CA LEU A 237 -21.39 0.43 -9.28
C LEU A 237 -22.32 0.33 -8.05
N VAL A 238 -21.83 -0.24 -6.95
CA VAL A 238 -22.59 -0.32 -5.69
C VAL A 238 -22.91 1.09 -5.17
N GLY A 239 -21.94 2.00 -5.17
CA GLY A 239 -22.17 3.38 -4.73
C GLY A 239 -23.12 4.16 -5.64
N LEU A 240 -23.08 3.94 -6.96
CA LEU A 240 -24.03 4.53 -7.92
C LEU A 240 -25.45 4.00 -7.72
N LEU A 241 -25.61 2.71 -7.41
CA LEU A 241 -26.90 2.12 -7.08
C LEU A 241 -27.49 2.79 -5.82
N ILE A 242 -26.72 2.84 -4.74
CA ILE A 242 -27.12 3.50 -3.49
C ILE A 242 -27.45 4.98 -3.73
N TYR A 243 -26.62 5.68 -4.50
CA TYR A 243 -26.86 7.08 -4.86
C TYR A 243 -28.16 7.26 -5.65
N SER A 244 -28.43 6.38 -6.63
CA SER A 244 -29.63 6.46 -7.46
C SER A 244 -30.90 6.27 -6.63
N ILE A 245 -30.87 5.32 -5.69
CA ILE A 245 -31.95 5.11 -4.72
C ILE A 245 -32.13 6.37 -3.86
N TYR A 246 -31.04 6.90 -3.31
CA TYR A 246 -31.09 8.13 -2.50
C TYR A 246 -31.65 9.33 -3.29
N HIS A 247 -31.17 9.55 -4.52
CA HIS A 247 -31.62 10.66 -5.36
C HIS A 247 -33.11 10.52 -5.71
N TYR A 248 -33.57 9.31 -6.02
CA TYR A 248 -34.98 9.03 -6.30
C TYR A 248 -35.88 9.29 -5.08
N ILE A 249 -35.47 8.86 -3.90
CA ILE A 249 -36.28 9.02 -2.68
C ILE A 249 -36.29 10.48 -2.20
N PHE A 250 -35.11 11.12 -2.12
CA PHE A 250 -34.94 12.38 -1.38
C PHE A 250 -34.81 13.64 -2.25
N ILE A 251 -34.26 13.54 -3.46
CA ILE A 251 -34.02 14.72 -4.33
C ILE A 251 -35.15 14.87 -5.37
N LYS A 252 -35.50 13.78 -6.07
CA LYS A 252 -36.48 13.65 -7.19
C LYS A 252 -36.24 14.55 -8.42
N LYS A 253 -35.78 15.78 -8.22
CA LYS A 253 -35.62 16.81 -9.23
C LYS A 253 -34.43 16.53 -10.14
N GLY A 254 -34.68 16.44 -11.45
CA GLY A 254 -33.63 16.18 -12.44
C GLY A 254 -33.13 14.74 -12.44
N PHE A 255 -33.79 13.83 -11.70
CA PHE A 255 -33.40 12.43 -11.57
C PHE A 255 -33.25 11.74 -12.92
N ARG A 256 -34.23 11.87 -13.83
CA ARG A 256 -34.16 11.26 -15.18
C ARG A 256 -32.91 11.72 -15.94
N LYS A 257 -32.65 13.03 -15.97
CA LYS A 257 -31.46 13.60 -16.64
C LYS A 257 -30.18 13.05 -16.01
N ALA A 258 -30.06 13.10 -14.68
CA ALA A 258 -28.89 12.59 -13.98
C ALA A 258 -28.68 11.08 -14.20
N LEU A 259 -29.74 10.28 -14.09
CA LEU A 259 -29.70 8.82 -14.26
C LEU A 259 -29.28 8.45 -15.69
N ILE A 260 -29.90 9.05 -16.71
CA ILE A 260 -29.54 8.80 -18.12
C ILE A 260 -28.07 9.17 -18.36
N THR A 261 -27.62 10.34 -17.89
CA THR A 261 -26.23 10.75 -18.05
C THR A 261 -25.26 9.80 -17.35
N LEU A 262 -25.56 9.37 -16.11
CA LEU A 262 -24.73 8.41 -15.39
C LEU A 262 -24.69 7.04 -16.09
N LEU A 263 -25.84 6.56 -16.58
CA LEU A 263 -25.91 5.33 -17.36
C LEU A 263 -25.06 5.41 -18.64
N VAL A 264 -25.12 6.53 -19.37
CA VAL A 264 -24.28 6.73 -20.57
C VAL A 264 -22.80 6.72 -20.19
N ILE A 265 -22.42 7.45 -19.15
CA ILE A 265 -21.03 7.55 -18.66
C ILE A 265 -20.48 6.19 -18.21
N THR A 266 -21.32 5.26 -17.73
CA THR A 266 -20.85 3.94 -17.30
C THR A 266 -20.97 2.88 -18.38
N VAL A 267 -22.12 2.80 -19.07
CA VAL A 267 -22.40 1.75 -20.07
C VAL A 267 -21.54 1.94 -21.31
N PHE A 268 -21.36 3.18 -21.79
CA PHE A 268 -20.56 3.41 -22.99
C PHE A 268 -19.10 2.96 -22.81
N PRO A 269 -18.34 3.39 -21.77
CA PRO A 269 -17.01 2.86 -21.54
C PRO A 269 -16.96 1.34 -21.32
N ILE A 270 -17.96 0.72 -20.70
CA ILE A 270 -18.02 -0.75 -20.54
C ILE A 270 -18.09 -1.45 -21.89
N LEU A 271 -18.93 -0.97 -22.82
CA LEU A 271 -19.07 -1.56 -24.15
C LEU A 271 -17.78 -1.44 -24.97
N PHE A 272 -17.08 -0.31 -24.88
CA PHE A 272 -15.86 -0.06 -25.68
C PHE A 272 -14.59 -0.66 -25.05
N PHE A 273 -14.40 -0.52 -23.73
CA PHE A 273 -13.15 -0.89 -23.05
C PHE A 273 -13.21 -2.22 -22.32
N LYS A 274 -14.41 -2.81 -22.23
CA LYS A 274 -14.69 -4.06 -21.51
C LYS A 274 -14.44 -3.95 -20.01
N THR A 275 -15.00 -4.88 -19.24
CA THR A 275 -14.87 -4.91 -17.78
C THR A 275 -13.57 -5.55 -17.29
N GLY A 276 -12.93 -6.41 -18.09
CA GLY A 276 -11.78 -7.22 -17.67
C GLY A 276 -12.20 -8.43 -16.84
N ILE A 277 -13.46 -8.85 -16.97
CA ILE A 277 -14.03 -10.04 -16.36
C ILE A 277 -14.58 -10.87 -17.51
N ASP A 278 -13.90 -11.96 -17.86
CA ASP A 278 -14.17 -12.73 -19.08
C ASP A 278 -15.63 -13.16 -19.20
N LYS A 279 -16.25 -13.59 -18.08
CA LYS A 279 -17.68 -13.97 -18.06
C LYS A 279 -18.61 -12.82 -18.47
N ILE A 280 -18.33 -11.60 -17.99
CA ILE A 280 -19.15 -10.42 -18.31
C ILE A 280 -18.85 -9.95 -19.72
N ASP A 281 -17.57 -9.91 -20.10
CA ASP A 281 -17.15 -9.44 -21.41
C ASP A 281 -17.62 -10.36 -22.53
N ASN A 282 -17.67 -11.67 -22.29
CA ASN A 282 -18.24 -12.64 -23.22
C ASN A 282 -19.77 -12.49 -23.35
N LEU A 283 -20.48 -12.16 -22.27
CA LEU A 283 -21.92 -11.89 -22.31
C LEU A 283 -22.23 -10.61 -23.11
N LEU A 284 -21.37 -9.58 -22.98
CA LEU A 284 -21.50 -8.31 -23.67
C LEU A 284 -20.97 -8.35 -25.11
N SER A 285 -20.22 -9.40 -25.48
CA SER A 285 -19.66 -9.53 -26.83
C SER A 285 -20.73 -9.87 -27.86
N MET A 286 -20.81 -9.04 -28.91
CA MET A 286 -21.79 -9.20 -29.99
C MET A 286 -21.64 -10.50 -30.81
N SER A 287 -20.54 -11.23 -30.61
CA SER A 287 -20.28 -12.54 -31.24
C SER A 287 -21.22 -13.65 -30.76
N ASN A 288 -21.68 -13.61 -29.50
CA ASN A 288 -22.60 -14.63 -28.97
C ASN A 288 -24.06 -14.41 -29.40
N LEU A 289 -24.45 -13.17 -29.73
CA LEU A 289 -25.76 -12.90 -30.33
C LEU A 289 -25.85 -13.37 -31.78
N LYS A 290 -24.72 -13.43 -32.51
CA LYS A 290 -24.66 -13.99 -33.87
C LYS A 290 -24.61 -15.52 -33.87
N SER A 291 -23.91 -16.14 -32.92
CA SER A 291 -23.82 -17.60 -32.84
C SER A 291 -25.13 -18.29 -32.43
N GLN A 292 -26.04 -17.61 -31.72
CA GLN A 292 -27.38 -18.15 -31.45
C GLN A 292 -28.32 -18.14 -32.67
N ILE A 293 -28.07 -17.28 -33.67
CA ILE A 293 -28.83 -17.29 -34.93
C ILE A 293 -28.23 -18.30 -35.95
N THR A 294 -26.95 -18.68 -35.78
CA THR A 294 -26.27 -19.61 -36.70
C THR A 294 -26.32 -21.07 -36.21
N ASN A 295 -26.59 -21.31 -34.93
CA ASN A 295 -26.61 -22.66 -34.33
C ASN A 295 -27.92 -23.43 -34.54
N GLU A 296 -28.96 -22.82 -35.12
CA GLU A 296 -30.13 -23.57 -35.63
C GLU A 296 -29.86 -24.25 -36.99
N TYR A 297 -28.74 -23.92 -37.66
CA TYR A 297 -28.39 -24.47 -38.98
C TYR A 297 -27.26 -25.52 -38.97
N GLN A 298 -26.65 -25.83 -37.81
CA GLN A 298 -25.51 -26.76 -37.72
C GLN A 298 -25.74 -28.02 -36.87
N ILE A 299 -26.96 -28.25 -36.37
CA ILE A 299 -27.28 -29.50 -35.64
C ILE A 299 -27.39 -30.71 -36.58
N THR A 300 -27.47 -30.51 -37.90
CA THR A 300 -27.66 -31.62 -38.85
C THR A 300 -26.36 -32.25 -39.39
N ASN A 301 -25.17 -31.67 -39.19
CA ASN A 301 -23.95 -32.11 -39.92
C ASN A 301 -22.71 -32.45 -39.09
N LYS A 302 -22.85 -32.78 -37.80
CA LYS A 302 -21.72 -33.32 -36.99
C LYS A 302 -22.08 -34.57 -36.18
N LYS A 303 -22.75 -35.53 -36.82
CA LYS A 303 -22.53 -36.95 -36.50
C LYS A 303 -21.49 -37.47 -37.49
N ASN A 304 -20.22 -37.47 -37.06
CA ASN A 304 -19.10 -38.30 -37.55
C ASN A 304 -17.79 -37.54 -37.36
N GLN A 305 -17.21 -37.66 -36.15
CA GLN A 305 -15.79 -37.97 -35.98
C GLN A 305 -15.52 -38.24 -34.50
N ASN A 306 -14.74 -39.29 -34.29
CA ASN A 306 -14.65 -40.03 -33.05
C ASN A 306 -13.99 -39.27 -31.92
N LYS A 307 -14.50 -39.58 -30.72
CA LYS A 307 -13.84 -39.44 -29.42
C LYS A 307 -12.42 -40.00 -29.48
N THR A 308 -11.44 -39.16 -29.25
CA THR A 308 -10.23 -39.52 -28.53
C THR A 308 -10.11 -38.57 -27.34
N VAL A 309 -10.48 -39.13 -26.19
CA VAL A 309 -10.19 -38.62 -24.86
C VAL A 309 -8.69 -38.81 -24.64
N LEU A 310 -7.97 -37.71 -24.43
CA LEU A 310 -6.68 -37.64 -23.75
C LEU A 310 -6.46 -36.16 -23.39
N ASP A 311 -7.18 -35.72 -22.35
CA ASP A 311 -6.80 -34.55 -21.57
C ASP A 311 -5.51 -34.92 -20.81
N ASN A 312 -4.37 -34.72 -21.45
CA ASN A 312 -3.11 -34.57 -20.73
C ASN A 312 -3.04 -33.13 -20.24
N SER A 313 -3.56 -32.93 -19.03
CA SER A 313 -3.14 -31.86 -18.14
C SER A 313 -1.66 -32.04 -17.82
N ASP A 314 -0.79 -31.34 -18.53
CA ASP A 314 0.49 -30.82 -18.03
C ASP A 314 1.24 -30.16 -19.20
N THR A 315 1.39 -28.84 -19.13
CA THR A 315 2.35 -27.94 -19.84
C THR A 315 1.81 -26.51 -20.06
N ASN A 316 0.82 -26.07 -19.30
CA ASN A 316 0.63 -24.64 -19.04
C ASN A 316 1.02 -24.37 -17.58
N LEU A 317 2.20 -23.77 -17.36
CA LEU A 317 2.53 -23.04 -16.13
C LEU A 317 1.53 -21.88 -15.99
N GLY A 318 0.30 -22.19 -15.59
CA GLY A 318 -0.80 -21.26 -15.49
C GLY A 318 -0.59 -20.33 -14.30
N VAL A 319 -0.63 -19.02 -14.57
CA VAL A 319 -0.73 -18.00 -13.51
C VAL A 319 -1.96 -18.33 -12.66
N THR A 320 -1.77 -18.57 -11.36
CA THR A 320 -2.86 -18.88 -10.44
C THR A 320 -3.78 -17.66 -10.30
N ASP A 321 -5.11 -17.84 -10.25
CA ASP A 321 -6.02 -16.71 -10.09
C ASP A 321 -5.76 -15.98 -8.77
N SER A 322 -5.68 -14.65 -8.83
CA SER A 322 -5.39 -13.78 -7.69
C SER A 322 -6.32 -13.98 -6.48
N LEU A 323 -7.58 -14.39 -6.69
CA LEU A 323 -8.50 -14.67 -5.58
C LEU A 323 -8.16 -15.97 -4.87
N ASP A 324 -7.68 -16.98 -5.59
CA ASP A 324 -7.29 -18.26 -4.99
C ASP A 324 -6.00 -18.11 -4.17
N ILE A 325 -5.04 -17.34 -4.68
CA ILE A 325 -3.86 -16.92 -3.92
C ILE A 325 -4.28 -16.16 -2.64
N ARG A 326 -5.20 -15.19 -2.74
CA ARG A 326 -5.69 -14.42 -1.59
C ARG A 326 -6.35 -15.29 -0.54
N LYS A 327 -7.14 -16.31 -0.91
CA LYS A 327 -7.74 -17.23 0.07
C LYS A 327 -6.66 -17.95 0.90
N ILE A 328 -5.54 -18.34 0.29
CA ILE A 328 -4.40 -18.95 0.98
C ILE A 328 -3.74 -17.94 1.93
N VAL A 329 -3.52 -16.71 1.48
CA VAL A 329 -2.95 -15.64 2.32
C VAL A 329 -3.88 -15.30 3.48
N TRP A 330 -5.19 -15.23 3.25
CA TRP A 330 -6.21 -14.98 4.26
C TRP A 330 -6.28 -16.08 5.30
N LYS A 331 -6.13 -17.35 4.91
CA LYS A 331 -6.01 -18.46 5.85
C LYS A 331 -4.84 -18.22 6.81
N GLY A 332 -3.65 -17.92 6.27
CA GLY A 332 -2.50 -17.61 7.12
C GLY A 332 -2.70 -16.36 7.99
N ALA A 333 -3.38 -15.32 7.50
CA ALA A 333 -3.71 -14.14 8.32
C ALA A 333 -4.66 -14.47 9.49
N ILE A 334 -5.65 -15.34 9.26
CA ILE A 334 -6.57 -15.83 10.28
C ILE A 334 -5.82 -16.67 11.32
N ASP A 335 -5.00 -17.64 10.86
CA ASP A 335 -4.19 -18.50 11.73
C ASP A 335 -3.24 -17.65 12.59
N LEU A 336 -2.67 -16.58 12.03
CA LEU A 336 -1.81 -15.65 12.77
C LEU A 336 -2.59 -14.85 13.82
N GLY A 337 -3.78 -14.36 13.47
CA GLY A 337 -4.65 -13.66 14.41
C GLY A 337 -5.08 -14.53 15.59
N PHE A 338 -5.39 -15.82 15.36
CA PHE A 338 -5.67 -16.76 16.44
C PHE A 338 -4.43 -17.15 17.26
N LYS A 339 -3.25 -17.14 16.65
CA LYS A 339 -1.97 -17.35 17.35
C LYS A 339 -1.60 -16.16 18.26
N TYR A 340 -2.01 -14.94 17.91
CA TYR A 340 -1.76 -13.71 18.67
C TYR A 340 -3.06 -12.89 18.90
N PRO A 341 -4.03 -13.41 19.67
CA PRO A 341 -5.42 -12.93 19.63
C PRO A 341 -5.64 -11.56 20.26
N LEU A 342 -4.83 -11.14 21.24
CA LEU A 342 -5.05 -9.87 21.94
C LEU A 342 -4.51 -8.69 21.14
N PHE A 343 -3.19 -8.62 20.98
CA PHE A 343 -2.48 -7.47 20.42
C PHE A 343 -1.78 -7.75 19.08
N GLY A 344 -2.00 -8.95 18.51
CA GLY A 344 -1.39 -9.37 17.25
C GLY A 344 0.13 -9.45 17.31
N THR A 345 0.75 -9.48 16.14
CA THR A 345 2.23 -9.53 16.03
C THR A 345 2.92 -8.16 16.07
N GLY A 346 2.16 -7.06 16.05
CA GLY A 346 2.66 -5.70 15.91
C GLY A 346 2.27 -5.07 14.58
N LEU A 347 2.15 -3.74 14.55
CA LEU A 347 1.83 -2.99 13.33
C LEU A 347 2.85 -3.27 12.23
N GLU A 348 2.37 -3.44 11.00
CA GLU A 348 3.17 -3.66 9.78
C GLU A 348 4.18 -4.84 9.84
N THR A 349 4.09 -5.75 10.82
CA THR A 349 5.01 -6.90 10.92
C THR A 349 4.62 -8.09 10.05
N PHE A 350 3.52 -7.99 9.29
CA PHE A 350 2.98 -9.09 8.48
C PHE A 350 4.00 -9.69 7.51
N ALA A 351 4.91 -8.86 6.97
CA ALA A 351 6.03 -9.28 6.12
C ALA A 351 6.92 -10.35 6.76
N PHE A 352 6.98 -10.40 8.08
CA PHE A 352 7.81 -11.34 8.83
C PHE A 352 6.94 -12.44 9.46
N SER A 353 5.81 -12.06 10.04
CA SER A 353 4.97 -12.98 10.81
C SER A 353 4.11 -13.90 9.95
N TYR A 354 3.86 -13.58 8.69
CA TYR A 354 3.15 -14.47 7.78
C TYR A 354 3.88 -15.81 7.61
N TYR A 355 5.22 -15.81 7.59
CA TYR A 355 6.02 -17.04 7.48
C TYR A 355 5.78 -18.03 8.62
N PHE A 356 5.35 -17.56 9.80
CA PHE A 356 5.13 -18.41 10.97
C PHE A 356 3.97 -19.38 10.78
N VAL A 357 3.06 -19.07 9.86
CA VAL A 357 1.80 -19.79 9.62
C VAL A 357 1.48 -19.88 8.12
N ARG A 358 2.48 -19.66 7.25
CA ARG A 358 2.29 -19.67 5.80
C ARG A 358 1.81 -21.07 5.38
N PRO A 359 0.62 -21.23 4.77
CA PRO A 359 0.14 -22.55 4.38
C PRO A 359 1.03 -23.19 3.32
N VAL A 360 1.28 -24.50 3.41
CA VAL A 360 2.08 -25.27 2.42
C VAL A 360 1.55 -25.11 1.00
N ALA A 361 0.23 -24.99 0.82
CA ALA A 361 -0.41 -24.77 -0.48
C ALA A 361 0.10 -23.51 -1.22
N HIS A 362 0.67 -22.54 -0.50
CA HIS A 362 1.30 -21.38 -1.12
C HIS A 362 2.48 -21.79 -2.03
N ASN A 363 3.22 -22.84 -1.69
CA ASN A 363 4.39 -23.29 -2.46
C ASN A 363 4.06 -23.72 -3.90
N LEU A 364 2.79 -23.95 -4.20
CA LEU A 364 2.27 -24.39 -5.49
C LEU A 364 1.62 -23.27 -6.31
N THR A 365 1.62 -22.03 -5.81
CA THR A 365 1.06 -20.90 -6.56
C THR A 365 2.11 -20.25 -7.45
N SER A 366 1.66 -19.43 -8.42
CA SER A 366 2.54 -18.59 -9.21
C SER A 366 3.29 -17.52 -8.40
N GLU A 367 2.89 -17.25 -7.16
CA GLU A 367 3.50 -16.26 -6.26
C GLU A 367 4.25 -16.91 -5.07
N TRP A 368 4.65 -18.19 -5.19
CA TRP A 368 5.27 -18.95 -4.10
C TRP A 368 6.53 -18.33 -3.48
N ASP A 369 7.26 -17.51 -4.25
CA ASP A 369 8.46 -16.80 -3.83
C ASP A 369 8.23 -15.31 -3.56
N TYR A 370 6.96 -14.86 -3.56
CA TYR A 370 6.62 -13.46 -3.31
C TYR A 370 6.59 -13.15 -1.81
N LEU A 371 7.18 -12.02 -1.42
CA LEU A 371 7.14 -11.51 -0.05
C LEU A 371 5.86 -10.70 0.18
N TYR A 372 4.93 -11.25 0.96
CA TYR A 372 3.71 -10.56 1.35
C TYR A 372 3.92 -9.65 2.54
N ASN A 373 3.91 -8.34 2.32
CA ASN A 373 3.96 -7.38 3.42
C ASN A 373 2.60 -6.99 4.01
N LYS A 374 1.49 -7.43 3.40
CA LYS A 374 0.12 -7.31 3.93
C LYS A 374 -0.76 -8.47 3.47
N ALA A 375 -1.85 -8.71 4.21
CA ALA A 375 -2.80 -9.80 3.94
C ALA A 375 -3.69 -9.62 2.69
N HIS A 376 -3.62 -8.47 2.00
CA HIS A 376 -4.56 -8.12 0.90
C HIS A 376 -6.05 -8.20 1.31
N ASN A 377 -6.29 -7.97 2.60
CA ASN A 377 -7.57 -7.66 3.22
C ASN A 377 -7.23 -6.85 4.49
N GLU A 378 -7.60 -5.58 4.52
CA GLU A 378 -7.25 -4.66 5.60
C GLU A 378 -7.72 -5.17 6.98
N TYR A 379 -8.90 -5.77 7.03
CA TYR A 379 -9.51 -6.26 8.27
C TYR A 379 -8.75 -7.48 8.80
N LEU A 380 -8.44 -8.45 7.94
CA LEU A 380 -7.61 -9.59 8.32
C LEU A 380 -6.17 -9.17 8.64
N ASN A 381 -5.67 -8.13 7.98
CA ASN A 381 -4.37 -7.56 8.30
C ASN A 381 -4.35 -7.00 9.73
N TYR A 382 -5.36 -6.20 10.13
CA TYR A 382 -5.49 -5.76 11.52
C TYR A 382 -5.69 -6.93 12.48
N PHE A 383 -6.50 -7.94 12.14
CA PHE A 383 -6.63 -9.12 12.99
C PHE A 383 -5.28 -9.81 13.25
N ALA A 384 -4.46 -9.98 12.21
CA ALA A 384 -3.16 -10.64 12.29
C ALA A 384 -2.08 -9.80 13.01
N THR A 385 -2.14 -8.48 12.89
CA THR A 385 -1.08 -7.56 13.37
C THR A 385 -1.44 -6.87 14.68
N THR A 386 -2.71 -6.64 14.97
CA THR A 386 -3.19 -5.94 16.17
C THR A 386 -4.19 -6.75 16.99
N GLY A 387 -4.52 -7.98 16.57
CA GLY A 387 -5.42 -8.89 17.29
C GLY A 387 -6.88 -8.42 17.26
N PHE A 388 -7.71 -9.03 18.10
CA PHE A 388 -9.10 -8.59 18.29
C PHE A 388 -9.17 -7.17 18.82
N THR A 389 -8.21 -6.73 19.66
CA THR A 389 -8.25 -5.38 20.25
C THR A 389 -8.18 -4.30 19.17
N GLY A 390 -7.21 -4.39 18.26
CA GLY A 390 -7.09 -3.43 17.16
C GLY A 390 -8.15 -3.60 16.08
N LEU A 391 -8.54 -4.83 15.73
CA LEU A 391 -9.64 -5.07 14.77
C LEU A 391 -10.95 -4.45 15.26
N ILE A 392 -11.34 -4.70 16.51
CA ILE A 392 -12.58 -4.17 17.09
C ILE A 392 -12.51 -2.64 17.15
N ALA A 393 -11.39 -2.06 17.60
CA ALA A 393 -11.23 -0.62 17.65
C ALA A 393 -11.30 0.04 16.25
N TYR A 394 -10.74 -0.61 15.23
CA TYR A 394 -10.86 -0.17 13.83
C TYR A 394 -12.31 -0.21 13.33
N MET A 395 -13.05 -1.28 13.66
CA MET A 395 -14.47 -1.40 13.33
C MET A 395 -15.34 -0.38 14.07
N VAL A 396 -15.00 -0.05 15.33
CA VAL A 396 -15.66 1.01 16.11
C VAL A 396 -15.40 2.39 15.49
N LEU A 397 -14.19 2.66 14.99
CA LEU A 397 -13.88 3.89 14.25
C LEU A 397 -14.73 4.02 12.98
N ILE A 398 -14.76 2.98 12.15
CA ILE A 398 -15.56 2.95 10.92
C ILE A 398 -17.05 3.09 11.24
N GLY A 399 -17.56 2.27 12.16
CA GLY A 399 -18.97 2.28 12.57
C GLY A 399 -19.40 3.60 13.18
N GLY A 400 -18.55 4.21 14.03
CA GLY A 400 -18.79 5.50 14.64
C GLY A 400 -18.92 6.62 13.61
N PHE A 401 -18.05 6.64 12.59
CA PHE A 401 -18.16 7.58 11.48
C PHE A 401 -19.42 7.35 10.63
N LEU A 402 -19.68 6.11 10.21
CA LEU A 402 -20.85 5.80 9.38
C LEU A 402 -22.16 6.14 10.11
N PHE A 403 -22.25 5.86 11.41
CA PHE A 403 -23.38 6.23 12.25
C PHE A 403 -23.57 7.75 12.32
N TYR A 404 -22.48 8.50 12.54
CA TYR A 404 -22.51 9.96 12.55
C TYR A 404 -22.98 10.54 11.21
N ALA A 405 -22.42 10.05 10.10
CA ALA A 405 -22.78 10.50 8.76
C ALA A 405 -24.26 10.21 8.46
N PHE A 406 -24.75 9.03 8.81
CA PHE A 406 -26.16 8.64 8.67
C PHE A 406 -27.10 9.51 9.51
N LYS A 407 -26.75 9.80 10.76
CA LYS A 407 -27.54 10.67 11.65
C LYS A 407 -27.73 12.05 11.04
N ILE A 408 -26.68 12.63 10.46
CA ILE A 408 -26.73 13.97 9.86
C ILE A 408 -27.45 13.97 8.50
N SER A 409 -27.28 12.92 7.69
CA SER A 409 -28.03 12.82 6.42
C SER A 409 -29.54 12.69 6.64
N ASN A 410 -29.97 12.13 7.78
CA ASN A 410 -31.38 11.91 8.12
C ASN A 410 -32.09 13.09 8.80
N ILE A 411 -31.43 14.22 9.07
CA ILE A 411 -32.06 15.37 9.72
C ILE A 411 -33.15 15.93 8.79
N LYS A 412 -34.39 15.53 9.12
CA LYS A 412 -35.70 15.76 8.47
C LYS A 412 -35.73 16.98 7.55
N TYR A 413 -35.90 16.71 6.26
CA TYR A 413 -36.32 17.72 5.32
C TYR A 413 -37.75 17.43 4.84
N GLN A 414 -38.71 18.05 5.53
CA GLN A 414 -40.02 18.36 4.96
C GLN A 414 -39.82 19.48 3.92
N ILE A 415 -39.55 19.10 2.67
CA ILE A 415 -39.60 20.04 1.55
C ILE A 415 -41.08 20.28 1.27
N SER A 416 -41.68 21.30 1.90
CA SER A 416 -42.99 21.76 1.40
C SER A 416 -42.76 22.33 -0.01
N ASN A 417 -43.55 21.87 -0.99
CA ASN A 417 -43.55 22.36 -2.38
C ASN A 417 -43.84 23.89 -2.50
N LYS A 418 -44.08 24.58 -1.38
CA LYS A 418 -44.50 25.99 -1.29
C LYS A 418 -43.42 27.02 -1.71
N TYR A 419 -42.15 26.63 -1.85
CA TYR A 419 -41.04 27.57 -2.12
C TYR A 419 -40.35 27.39 -3.48
N GLN A 420 -40.96 26.63 -4.40
CA GLN A 420 -40.39 26.44 -5.75
C GLN A 420 -40.55 27.66 -6.67
N ASN A 421 -41.49 28.56 -6.36
CA ASN A 421 -41.70 29.84 -7.04
C ASN A 421 -41.72 30.99 -6.00
N PRO A 422 -40.56 31.52 -5.59
CA PRO A 422 -40.50 32.61 -4.62
C PRO A 422 -41.10 33.89 -5.22
N LYS A 423 -42.18 34.40 -4.62
CA LYS A 423 -42.84 35.65 -5.04
C LYS A 423 -42.41 36.87 -4.23
N SER A 424 -41.71 36.68 -3.10
CA SER A 424 -41.24 37.76 -2.22
C SER A 424 -39.75 37.66 -1.88
N LYS A 425 -39.13 38.78 -1.48
CA LYS A 425 -37.73 38.85 -1.04
C LYS A 425 -37.42 37.93 0.16
N LYS A 426 -38.41 37.69 1.04
CA LYS A 426 -38.32 36.70 2.14
C LYS A 426 -38.34 35.25 1.64
N ASP A 427 -39.06 34.96 0.56
CA ASP A 427 -39.08 33.63 -0.07
C ASP A 427 -37.76 33.32 -0.78
N TYR A 428 -37.13 34.32 -1.40
CA TYR A 428 -35.78 34.18 -1.98
C TYR A 428 -34.74 33.80 -0.91
N GLN A 429 -34.65 34.54 0.20
CA GLN A 429 -33.73 34.22 1.29
C GLN A 429 -33.97 32.82 1.90
N LYS A 430 -35.24 32.43 2.11
CA LYS A 430 -35.58 31.07 2.54
C LYS A 430 -35.18 30.03 1.50
N SER A 431 -35.39 30.29 0.21
CA SER A 431 -35.00 29.38 -0.86
C SER A 431 -33.49 29.15 -0.95
N ASP A 432 -32.67 30.19 -0.69
CA ASP A 432 -31.21 30.10 -0.74
C ASP A 432 -30.65 29.29 0.44
N LEU A 433 -31.18 29.51 1.66
CA LEU A 433 -30.86 28.72 2.84
C LEU A 433 -31.22 27.24 2.66
N LEU A 434 -32.39 26.96 2.07
CA LEU A 434 -32.87 25.62 1.74
C LEU A 434 -31.92 24.93 0.72
N LYS A 435 -31.49 25.67 -0.30
CA LYS A 435 -30.55 25.19 -1.33
C LYS A 435 -29.15 24.93 -0.76
N GLU A 436 -28.69 25.75 0.18
CA GLU A 436 -27.43 25.53 0.89
C GLU A 436 -27.48 24.26 1.74
N LYS A 437 -28.57 24.04 2.50
CA LYS A 437 -28.78 22.80 3.28
C LYS A 437 -28.80 21.56 2.40
N LEU A 438 -29.51 21.60 1.27
CA LEU A 438 -29.55 20.49 0.32
C LEU A 438 -28.16 20.19 -0.27
N ASN A 439 -27.37 21.22 -0.59
CA ASN A 439 -26.00 21.04 -1.06
C ASN A 439 -25.10 20.42 0.01
N LYS A 440 -25.25 20.80 1.29
CA LYS A 440 -24.52 20.17 2.40
C LYS A 440 -24.92 18.70 2.58
N GLN A 441 -26.21 18.38 2.51
CA GLN A 441 -26.68 16.99 2.56
C GLN A 441 -26.15 16.15 1.39
N LEU A 442 -26.21 16.69 0.16
CA LEU A 442 -25.65 16.04 -1.02
C LEU A 442 -24.15 15.79 -0.86
N LEU A 443 -23.41 16.75 -0.30
CA LEU A 443 -21.99 16.60 -0.01
C LEU A 443 -21.73 15.47 1.00
N VAL A 444 -22.50 15.39 2.10
CA VAL A 444 -22.38 14.30 3.07
C VAL A 444 -22.60 12.95 2.39
N VAL A 445 -23.68 12.80 1.63
CA VAL A 445 -24.02 11.53 1.00
C VAL A 445 -22.95 11.09 0.01
N THR A 446 -22.51 11.99 -0.86
CA THR A 446 -21.47 11.68 -1.86
C THR A 446 -20.12 11.38 -1.22
N LEU A 447 -19.72 12.09 -0.15
CA LEU A 447 -18.50 11.77 0.58
C LEU A 447 -18.61 10.48 1.39
N SER A 448 -19.78 10.14 1.93
CA SER A 448 -20.02 8.83 2.56
C SER A 448 -19.95 7.69 1.55
N LEU A 449 -20.40 7.92 0.30
CA LEU A 449 -20.20 6.96 -0.78
C LEU A 449 -18.73 6.85 -1.19
N ALA A 450 -17.99 7.96 -1.24
CA ALA A 450 -16.54 7.93 -1.43
C ALA A 450 -15.86 7.10 -0.33
N TYR A 451 -16.23 7.29 0.93
CA TYR A 451 -15.74 6.49 2.05
C TYR A 451 -16.12 5.01 1.93
N LEU A 452 -17.34 4.69 1.50
CA LEU A 452 -17.76 3.32 1.22
C LEU A 452 -16.88 2.65 0.17
N THR A 453 -16.45 3.38 -0.87
CA THR A 453 -15.51 2.81 -1.85
C THR A 453 -14.16 2.43 -1.24
N ILE A 454 -13.68 3.18 -0.25
CA ILE A 454 -12.47 2.84 0.52
C ILE A 454 -12.69 1.52 1.25
N LEU A 455 -13.81 1.35 1.94
CA LEU A 455 -14.11 0.12 2.69
C LEU A 455 -14.19 -1.12 1.80
N ILE A 456 -14.84 -1.00 0.63
CA ILE A 456 -14.98 -2.11 -0.34
C ILE A 456 -13.62 -2.46 -0.96
N THR A 457 -12.84 -1.45 -1.36
CA THR A 457 -11.54 -1.68 -1.99
C THR A 457 -10.51 -2.24 -1.00
N ASN A 458 -10.55 -1.80 0.27
CA ASN A 458 -9.72 -2.32 1.36
C ASN A 458 -10.11 -3.74 1.80
N PHE A 459 -11.35 -4.20 1.57
CA PHE A 459 -11.73 -5.58 1.87
C PHE A 459 -10.99 -6.59 0.98
N VAL A 460 -10.81 -6.27 -0.30
CA VAL A 460 -10.08 -7.13 -1.27
C VAL A 460 -8.68 -6.58 -1.59
N GLY A 461 -8.15 -5.75 -0.70
CA GLY A 461 -6.91 -5.03 -0.85
C GLY A 461 -6.43 -4.50 0.49
N PHE A 462 -5.79 -3.33 0.47
CA PHE A 462 -5.38 -2.60 1.66
C PHE A 462 -5.17 -1.14 1.31
N SER A 463 -5.15 -0.29 2.33
CA SER A 463 -5.01 1.14 2.21
C SER A 463 -3.56 1.55 1.94
N THR A 464 -3.38 2.53 1.07
CA THR A 464 -2.10 3.18 0.76
C THR A 464 -2.03 4.58 1.36
N THR A 465 -0.86 5.21 1.24
CA THR A 465 -0.63 6.60 1.66
C THR A 465 -1.75 7.55 1.25
N THR A 466 -2.14 7.48 -0.02
CA THR A 466 -3.11 8.36 -0.66
C THR A 466 -4.52 8.03 -0.20
N ILE A 467 -4.87 6.75 -0.11
CA ILE A 467 -6.21 6.30 0.33
C ILE A 467 -6.43 6.65 1.80
N ASN A 468 -5.41 6.48 2.66
CA ASN A 468 -5.49 6.84 4.08
C ASN A 468 -5.69 8.34 4.28
N LEU A 469 -5.10 9.20 3.44
CA LEU A 469 -5.39 10.64 3.48
C LEU A 469 -6.91 10.91 3.40
N PHE A 470 -7.61 10.23 2.49
CA PHE A 470 -9.08 10.35 2.38
C PHE A 470 -9.82 9.64 3.51
N PHE A 471 -9.36 8.47 3.94
CA PHE A 471 -9.97 7.72 5.05
C PHE A 471 -10.08 8.59 6.31
N TYR A 472 -9.02 9.33 6.67
CA TYR A 472 -9.05 10.20 7.83
C TYR A 472 -9.68 11.58 7.55
N LEU A 473 -9.49 12.16 6.36
CA LEU A 473 -9.98 13.52 6.10
C LEU A 473 -11.42 13.61 5.61
N ILE A 474 -12.02 12.57 5.02
CA ILE A 474 -13.45 12.59 4.68
C ILE A 474 -14.32 12.80 5.95
N PRO A 475 -14.09 12.06 7.06
CA PRO A 475 -14.75 12.33 8.34
C PRO A 475 -14.57 13.78 8.82
N ALA A 476 -13.36 14.34 8.72
CA ALA A 476 -13.09 15.73 9.10
C ALA A 476 -13.87 16.75 8.24
N ILE A 477 -13.92 16.52 6.93
CA ILE A 477 -14.66 17.36 5.97
C ILE A 477 -16.16 17.33 6.28
N ILE A 478 -16.73 16.16 6.57
CA ILE A 478 -18.16 16.05 6.92
C ILE A 478 -18.45 16.72 8.26
N PHE A 479 -17.59 16.55 9.26
CA PHE A 479 -17.76 17.15 10.58
C PHE A 479 -17.80 18.69 10.52
N THR A 480 -16.90 19.30 9.76
CA THR A 480 -16.80 20.76 9.62
C THR A 480 -17.98 21.43 8.91
N GLN A 481 -18.80 20.70 8.15
CA GLN A 481 -19.98 21.26 7.47
C GLN A 481 -21.13 21.62 8.42
N PHE A 482 -21.21 20.97 9.58
CA PHE A 482 -22.33 21.10 10.53
C PHE A 482 -21.90 21.60 11.90
N ALA A 483 -20.60 21.73 12.14
CA ALA A 483 -20.10 22.30 13.37
C ALA A 483 -20.33 23.83 13.37
N SER A 484 -20.80 24.38 14.49
CA SER A 484 -20.96 25.83 14.65
C SER A 484 -19.59 26.52 14.51
N ASN A 485 -19.58 27.63 13.75
CA ASN A 485 -18.44 28.53 13.62
C ASN A 485 -18.56 29.60 14.71
N ASP A 486 -18.32 29.21 15.96
CA ASP A 486 -18.42 30.14 17.10
C ASP A 486 -17.13 30.95 17.33
N GLU A 487 -16.09 30.76 16.52
CA GLU A 487 -14.86 31.56 16.63
C GLU A 487 -14.94 32.83 15.78
N LYS A 488 -15.19 33.96 16.45
CA LYS A 488 -14.97 35.29 15.88
C LYS A 488 -13.48 35.41 15.51
N ASN A 489 -13.20 35.71 14.24
CA ASN A 489 -11.87 36.11 13.78
C ASN A 489 -11.47 37.42 14.48
N SER A 490 -10.78 37.35 15.61
CA SER A 490 -10.11 38.52 16.17
C SER A 490 -9.01 38.96 15.20
N LYS A 491 -9.03 40.23 14.78
CA LYS A 491 -7.89 40.83 14.07
C LYS A 491 -6.72 40.83 15.07
N PHE A 492 -5.60 40.26 14.64
CA PHE A 492 -4.42 40.00 15.47
C PHE A 492 -3.31 41.01 15.17
N ASP A 493 -2.56 41.41 16.19
CA ASP A 493 -1.34 42.23 16.09
C ASP A 493 -0.15 41.52 16.79
N PHE A 494 0.96 41.36 16.06
CA PHE A 494 2.19 40.71 16.56
C PHE A 494 2.90 41.54 17.65
N HIS A 495 2.58 42.83 17.78
CA HIS A 495 3.20 43.70 18.77
C HIS A 495 2.72 43.45 20.22
N GLU A 496 1.69 42.62 20.44
CA GLU A 496 1.13 42.33 21.77
C GLU A 496 1.63 41.01 22.42
N LEU A 497 2.66 40.39 21.85
CA LEU A 497 3.18 39.10 22.33
C LEU A 497 4.08 39.27 23.58
N ASN A 498 3.83 38.48 24.62
CA ASN A 498 4.66 38.49 25.82
C ASN A 498 5.95 37.65 25.65
N ARG A 499 6.91 37.80 26.59
CA ARG A 499 8.19 37.09 26.55
C ARG A 499 8.02 35.56 26.49
N MET A 500 7.05 35.00 27.20
CA MET A 500 6.79 33.55 27.19
C MET A 500 6.29 33.05 25.84
N GLN A 501 5.42 33.80 25.16
CA GLN A 501 4.96 33.49 23.81
C GLN A 501 6.14 33.49 22.83
N TRP A 502 7.03 34.48 22.92
CA TRP A 502 8.25 34.51 22.11
C TRP A 502 9.18 33.31 22.35
N LEU A 503 9.41 32.94 23.62
CA LEU A 503 10.20 31.75 23.97
C LEU A 503 9.57 30.47 23.40
N LEU A 504 8.25 30.30 23.51
CA LEU A 504 7.54 29.15 22.94
C LEU A 504 7.63 29.14 21.41
N ILE A 505 7.48 30.29 20.75
CA ILE A 505 7.61 30.40 19.28
C ILE A 505 9.02 30.00 18.84
N ILE A 506 10.07 30.49 19.50
CA ILE A 506 11.47 30.14 19.18
C ILE A 506 11.68 28.64 19.38
N PHE A 507 11.27 28.10 20.53
CA PHE A 507 11.39 26.67 20.81
C PHE A 507 10.71 25.80 19.75
N TYR A 508 9.45 26.09 19.42
CA TYR A 508 8.72 25.35 18.38
C TYR A 508 9.32 25.52 16.99
N THR A 509 9.92 26.68 16.70
CA THR A 509 10.59 26.91 15.41
C THR A 509 11.87 26.07 15.30
N VAL A 510 12.68 26.02 16.36
CA VAL A 510 13.87 25.14 16.40
C VAL A 510 13.47 23.67 16.30
N PHE A 511 12.39 23.27 16.99
CA PHE A 511 11.87 21.91 16.91
C PHE A 511 11.38 21.55 15.50
N GLU A 512 10.69 22.46 14.81
CA GLU A 512 10.26 22.24 13.42
C GLU A 512 11.47 22.13 12.47
N ILE A 513 12.49 22.97 12.63
CA ILE A 513 13.74 22.87 11.85
C ILE A 513 14.38 21.49 12.05
N TYR A 514 14.42 20.98 13.29
CA TYR A 514 14.93 19.64 13.57
C TYR A 514 14.10 18.53 12.90
N ILE A 515 12.77 18.63 12.89
CA ILE A 515 11.90 17.66 12.19
C ILE A 515 12.18 17.67 10.69
N ILE A 516 12.20 18.86 10.07
CA ILE A 516 12.47 19.01 8.63
C ILE A 516 13.85 18.41 8.31
N PHE A 517 14.87 18.74 9.10
CA PHE A 517 16.21 18.18 8.94
C PHE A 517 16.21 16.65 9.06
N SER A 518 15.50 16.09 10.05
CA SER A 518 15.41 14.64 10.26
C SER A 518 14.76 13.91 9.08
N ILE A 519 13.69 14.48 8.50
CA ILE A 519 13.05 13.93 7.30
C ILE A 519 13.99 13.99 6.10
N SER A 520 14.72 15.10 5.92
CA SER A 520 15.72 15.25 4.86
C SER A 520 16.88 14.28 5.00
N VAL A 521 17.38 14.05 6.22
CA VAL A 521 18.43 13.05 6.51
C VAL A 521 17.96 11.65 6.15
N TYR A 522 16.70 11.31 6.45
CA TYR A 522 16.14 10.02 6.05
C TYR A 522 16.09 9.88 4.53
N PHE A 523 15.54 10.87 3.82
CA PHE A 523 15.54 10.86 2.35
C PHE A 523 16.96 10.65 1.78
N MET A 524 17.96 11.34 2.35
CA MET A 524 19.34 11.22 1.92
C MET A 524 19.96 9.84 2.23
N ALA A 525 19.66 9.27 3.39
CA ALA A 525 20.10 7.91 3.74
C ALA A 525 19.53 6.88 2.75
N ASP A 526 18.25 7.01 2.42
CA ASP A 526 17.58 6.11 1.48
C ASP A 526 18.10 6.27 0.05
N TYR A 527 18.44 7.50 -0.35
CA TYR A 527 19.10 7.78 -1.62
C TYR A 527 20.43 7.01 -1.76
N TYR A 528 21.28 7.04 -0.72
CA TYR A 528 22.53 6.28 -0.74
C TYR A 528 22.29 4.77 -0.74
N TYR A 529 21.32 4.30 0.03
CA TYR A 529 20.94 2.89 0.06
C TYR A 529 20.43 2.39 -1.30
N ALA A 530 19.58 3.16 -1.98
CA ALA A 530 19.06 2.84 -3.31
C ALA A 530 20.20 2.70 -4.34
N ARG A 531 21.18 3.62 -4.29
CA ARG A 531 22.37 3.54 -5.14
C ARG A 531 23.24 2.33 -4.81
N ALA A 532 23.39 2.00 -3.53
CA ALA A 532 24.15 0.83 -3.10
C ALA A 532 23.52 -0.47 -3.64
N ILE A 533 22.18 -0.59 -3.59
CA ILE A 533 21.46 -1.71 -4.22
C ILE A 533 21.80 -1.82 -5.70
N GLY A 534 21.77 -0.68 -6.42
CA GLY A 534 22.09 -0.63 -7.85
C GLY A 534 23.49 -1.17 -8.19
N TYR A 535 24.50 -0.86 -7.38
CA TYR A 535 25.87 -1.37 -7.58
C TYR A 535 26.05 -2.83 -7.15
N SER A 536 25.33 -3.29 -6.13
CA SER A 536 25.34 -4.69 -5.68
C SER A 536 24.49 -5.65 -6.52
N ASN A 537 23.82 -5.14 -7.57
CA ASN A 537 23.02 -5.97 -8.48
C ASN A 537 23.95 -6.89 -9.30
N PRO A 538 23.58 -8.17 -9.56
CA PRO A 538 24.36 -9.08 -10.38
C PRO A 538 24.82 -8.54 -11.75
N LYS A 539 24.06 -7.61 -12.36
CA LYS A 539 24.44 -6.98 -13.64
C LYS A 539 25.63 -6.02 -13.54
N VAL A 540 25.84 -5.39 -12.38
CA VAL A 540 26.90 -4.38 -12.16
C VAL A 540 28.03 -4.98 -11.32
N ASN A 541 27.67 -5.72 -10.26
CA ASN A 541 28.58 -6.48 -9.41
C ASN A 541 29.71 -5.67 -8.74
N ASP A 542 29.52 -4.37 -8.51
CA ASP A 542 30.50 -3.48 -7.88
C ASP A 542 30.22 -3.38 -6.36
N PHE A 543 30.61 -4.45 -5.65
CA PHE A 543 30.40 -4.56 -4.22
C PHE A 543 31.23 -3.58 -3.38
N GLN A 544 32.38 -3.11 -3.89
CA GLN A 544 33.21 -2.15 -3.17
C GLN A 544 32.53 -0.78 -3.10
N LYS A 545 32.00 -0.32 -4.24
CA LYS A 545 31.24 0.93 -4.30
C LYS A 545 29.91 0.80 -3.55
N ALA A 546 29.24 -0.35 -3.65
CA ALA A 546 28.04 -0.62 -2.88
C ALA A 546 28.29 -0.51 -1.38
N ALA A 547 29.36 -1.14 -0.86
CA ALA A 547 29.75 -1.09 0.56
C ALA A 547 29.95 0.36 1.05
N GLY A 548 30.71 1.18 0.31
CA GLY A 548 30.91 2.58 0.68
C GLY A 548 29.63 3.43 0.65
N LEU A 549 28.64 3.07 -0.17
CA LEU A 549 27.32 3.74 -0.19
C LEU A 549 26.41 3.25 0.94
N TYR A 550 26.43 1.95 1.25
CA TYR A 550 25.73 1.40 2.41
C TYR A 550 26.24 2.01 3.71
N GLU A 551 27.56 2.15 3.87
CA GLU A 551 28.17 2.80 5.03
C GLU A 551 27.68 4.26 5.17
N LYS A 552 27.66 5.03 4.08
CA LYS A 552 27.10 6.39 4.08
C LYS A 552 25.63 6.42 4.50
N ALA A 553 24.81 5.50 3.99
CA ALA A 553 23.41 5.40 4.37
C ALA A 553 23.25 5.14 5.87
N ILE A 554 23.98 4.16 6.41
CA ILE A 554 23.93 3.76 7.83
C ILE A 554 24.41 4.88 8.76
N ASN A 555 25.45 5.62 8.35
CA ASN A 555 26.00 6.75 9.12
C ASN A 555 25.03 7.93 9.19
N LEU A 556 24.20 8.15 8.15
CA LEU A 556 23.15 9.15 8.17
C LEU A 556 21.94 8.72 8.99
N ARG A 557 21.46 7.50 8.75
CA ARG A 557 20.34 6.93 9.48
C ARG A 557 20.45 5.42 9.52
N ARG A 558 20.39 4.90 10.75
CA ARG A 558 20.39 3.46 10.99
C ARG A 558 19.05 2.85 10.57
N GLU A 559 19.11 1.82 9.72
CA GLU A 559 18.00 0.92 9.44
C GLU A 559 18.44 -0.53 9.38
N THR A 560 17.59 -1.42 9.88
CA THR A 560 17.88 -2.87 9.91
C THR A 560 18.04 -3.44 8.50
N ALA A 561 17.25 -2.94 7.55
CA ALA A 561 17.38 -3.31 6.13
C ALA A 561 18.74 -2.89 5.54
N TYR A 562 19.29 -1.74 5.96
CA TYR A 562 20.60 -1.27 5.49
C TYR A 562 21.71 -2.14 6.07
N GLU A 563 21.64 -2.42 7.37
CA GLU A 563 22.60 -3.26 8.09
C GLU A 563 22.66 -4.68 7.49
N ASP A 564 21.51 -5.28 7.18
CA ASP A 564 21.45 -6.61 6.56
C ASP A 564 22.12 -6.64 5.19
N LYS A 565 21.77 -5.71 4.29
CA LYS A 565 22.38 -5.63 2.95
C LYS A 565 23.87 -5.30 2.99
N PHE A 566 24.27 -4.40 3.89
CA PHE A 566 25.67 -4.07 4.08
C PHE A 566 26.48 -5.27 4.56
N SER A 567 25.93 -6.06 5.50
CA SER A 567 26.58 -7.27 6.00
C SER A 567 26.90 -8.25 4.86
N TYR A 568 25.96 -8.46 3.95
CA TYR A 568 26.17 -9.34 2.80
C TYR A 568 27.22 -8.79 1.83
N SER A 569 27.20 -7.49 1.54
CA SER A 569 28.23 -6.86 0.70
C SER A 569 29.63 -7.00 1.30
N LEU A 570 29.78 -6.84 2.61
CA LEU A 570 31.04 -7.05 3.31
C LEU A 570 31.50 -8.51 3.25
N ALA A 571 30.58 -9.48 3.41
CA ALA A 571 30.92 -10.91 3.27
C ALA A 571 31.36 -11.28 1.84
N TYR A 572 30.78 -10.62 0.83
CA TYR A 572 31.26 -10.80 -0.54
C TYR A 572 32.66 -10.20 -0.74
N LEU A 573 32.92 -9.02 -0.19
CA LEU A 573 34.24 -8.38 -0.23
C LEU A 573 35.32 -9.16 0.51
N SER A 574 34.99 -9.88 1.60
CA SER A 574 35.96 -10.78 2.24
C SER A 574 36.38 -11.92 1.30
N GLY A 575 35.45 -12.46 0.52
CA GLY A 575 35.74 -13.44 -0.53
C GLY A 575 36.69 -12.90 -1.59
N ILE A 576 36.43 -11.67 -2.09
CA ILE A 576 37.33 -11.00 -3.05
C ILE A 576 38.71 -10.76 -2.45
N ALA A 577 38.80 -10.25 -1.23
CA ALA A 577 40.07 -9.96 -0.56
C ALA A 577 40.90 -11.23 -0.34
N SER A 578 40.24 -12.35 0.02
CA SER A 578 40.89 -13.66 0.11
C SER A 578 41.43 -14.12 -1.24
N TYR A 579 40.63 -14.02 -2.30
CA TYR A 579 41.07 -14.33 -3.66
C TYR A 579 42.28 -13.48 -4.11
N GLN A 580 42.31 -12.21 -3.71
CA GLN A 580 43.43 -11.30 -3.94
C GLN A 580 44.65 -11.53 -3.02
N LYS A 581 44.65 -12.61 -2.22
CA LYS A 581 45.72 -12.97 -1.26
C LYS A 581 45.98 -11.89 -0.21
N ASN A 582 44.93 -11.19 0.25
CA ASN A 582 44.99 -10.21 1.32
C ASN A 582 44.19 -10.69 2.54
N PRO A 583 44.75 -11.60 3.37
CA PRO A 583 44.02 -12.25 4.46
C PRO A 583 43.63 -11.27 5.59
N ASP A 584 44.45 -10.26 5.87
CA ASP A 584 44.14 -9.26 6.89
C ASP A 584 42.92 -8.43 6.51
N LEU A 585 42.83 -8.03 5.23
CA LEU A 585 41.67 -7.30 4.72
C LEU A 585 40.43 -8.20 4.67
N ALA A 586 40.58 -9.46 4.27
CA ALA A 586 39.50 -10.43 4.27
C ALA A 586 38.90 -10.59 5.67
N LYS A 587 39.76 -10.78 6.68
CA LYS A 587 39.35 -10.90 8.09
C LYS A 587 38.61 -9.65 8.59
N LYS A 588 39.10 -8.45 8.28
CA LYS A 588 38.42 -7.18 8.64
C LYS A 588 37.01 -7.11 8.05
N PHE A 589 36.83 -7.52 6.80
CA PHE A 589 35.51 -7.55 6.17
C PHE A 589 34.60 -8.61 6.79
N MET A 590 35.12 -9.78 7.17
CA MET A 590 34.35 -10.81 7.89
C MET A 590 33.85 -10.29 9.25
N GLU A 591 34.74 -9.69 10.05
CA GLU A 591 34.40 -9.14 11.37
C GLU A 591 33.34 -8.03 11.26
N ALA A 592 33.49 -7.12 10.30
CA ALA A 592 32.51 -6.06 10.05
C ALA A 592 31.17 -6.63 9.57
N SER A 593 31.19 -7.61 8.65
CA SER A 593 29.98 -8.27 8.17
C SER A 593 29.23 -8.97 9.31
N GLU A 594 29.94 -9.72 10.16
CA GLU A 594 29.39 -10.40 11.33
C GLU A 594 28.75 -9.39 12.29
N PHE A 595 29.44 -8.27 12.57
CA PHE A 595 28.92 -7.22 13.43
C PHE A 595 27.58 -6.66 12.94
N TYR A 596 27.47 -6.27 11.66
CA TYR A 596 26.24 -5.70 11.12
C TYR A 596 25.11 -6.73 10.99
N ASN A 597 25.42 -7.99 10.68
CA ASN A 597 24.43 -9.07 10.66
C ASN A 597 23.87 -9.36 12.07
N LEU A 598 24.73 -9.46 13.09
CA LEU A 598 24.28 -9.64 14.47
C LEU A 598 23.45 -8.45 14.96
N LYS A 599 23.77 -7.25 14.50
CA LYS A 599 23.04 -6.02 14.82
C LYS A 599 21.65 -5.98 14.19
N SER A 600 21.49 -6.43 12.95
CA SER A 600 20.18 -6.57 12.30
C SER A 600 19.34 -7.66 12.98
N LEU A 601 19.94 -8.82 13.30
CA LEU A 601 19.27 -9.91 14.02
C LEU A 601 18.88 -9.55 15.45
N LYS A 602 19.67 -8.75 16.17
CA LYS A 602 19.30 -8.24 17.49
C LYS A 602 18.07 -7.33 17.41
N SER A 603 17.94 -6.57 16.33
CA SER A 603 16.85 -5.60 16.16
C SER A 603 15.57 -6.27 15.64
N SER A 604 15.71 -7.29 14.79
CA SER A 604 14.61 -8.00 14.14
C SER A 604 14.79 -9.53 14.20
N PRO A 605 14.84 -10.15 15.40
CA PRO A 605 15.21 -11.56 15.56
C PRO A 605 14.20 -12.55 14.97
N LYS A 606 12.96 -12.08 14.75
CA LYS A 606 11.87 -12.87 14.16
C LYS A 606 11.79 -12.75 12.63
N ASN A 607 12.72 -12.04 12.00
CA ASN A 607 12.80 -11.95 10.55
C ASN A 607 13.62 -13.12 9.97
N ALA A 608 12.93 -14.11 9.38
CA ALA A 608 13.58 -15.28 8.78
C ALA A 608 14.54 -14.92 7.64
N LEU A 609 14.33 -13.79 6.94
CA LEU A 609 15.21 -13.36 5.85
C LEU A 609 16.61 -13.01 6.34
N TYR A 610 16.74 -12.40 7.53
CA TYR A 610 18.04 -12.04 8.10
C TYR A 610 18.83 -13.27 8.58
N TRP A 611 18.13 -14.31 9.04
CA TRP A 611 18.76 -15.61 9.33
C TRP A 611 19.25 -16.29 8.04
N LYS A 612 18.50 -16.18 6.94
CA LYS A 612 18.96 -16.64 5.61
C LYS A 612 20.15 -15.81 5.11
N THR A 613 20.18 -14.49 5.33
CA THR A 613 21.38 -13.66 5.05
C THR A 613 22.58 -14.12 5.88
N ARG A 614 22.38 -14.41 7.17
CA ARG A 614 23.44 -14.94 8.03
C ARG A 614 24.03 -16.22 7.47
N ALA A 615 23.20 -17.19 7.08
CA ALA A 615 23.67 -18.44 6.47
C ALA A 615 24.51 -18.16 5.22
N LYS A 616 24.07 -17.26 4.34
CA LYS A 616 24.84 -16.86 3.16
C LYS A 616 26.20 -16.24 3.51
N ASN A 617 26.25 -15.35 4.50
CA ASN A 617 27.51 -14.74 4.94
C ASN A 617 28.46 -15.82 5.48
N LYS A 618 27.95 -16.75 6.27
CA LYS A 618 28.70 -17.88 6.84
C LYS A 618 29.25 -18.83 5.77
N TYR A 619 28.49 -19.07 4.70
CA TYR A 619 29.02 -19.79 3.54
C TYR A 619 30.19 -19.06 2.88
N LEU A 620 30.09 -17.74 2.69
CA LEU A 620 31.19 -16.94 2.12
C LEU A 620 32.42 -16.92 3.03
N PHE A 621 32.23 -16.90 4.34
CA PHE A 621 33.31 -16.99 5.32
C PHE A 621 34.04 -18.33 5.23
N TYR A 622 33.30 -19.43 5.15
CA TYR A 622 33.89 -20.75 4.91
C TYR A 622 34.74 -20.79 3.64
N LEU A 623 34.31 -20.15 2.54
CA LEU A 623 35.13 -20.09 1.32
C LEU A 623 36.42 -19.29 1.49
N VAL A 624 36.51 -18.42 2.51
CA VAL A 624 37.70 -17.61 2.79
C VAL A 624 38.74 -18.37 3.60
N ASP A 625 38.33 -19.04 4.68
CA ASP A 625 39.23 -19.66 5.66
C ASP A 625 39.16 -21.19 5.73
N LEU A 626 38.20 -21.81 5.04
CA LEU A 626 37.90 -23.25 5.06
C LEU A 626 37.57 -23.78 6.47
N ASN A 627 37.14 -22.91 7.38
CA ASN A 627 36.80 -23.26 8.75
C ASN A 627 35.40 -23.89 8.82
N GLN A 628 35.34 -25.16 9.20
CA GLN A 628 34.08 -25.92 9.33
C GLN A 628 33.10 -25.28 10.33
N ASN A 629 33.60 -24.57 11.35
CA ASN A 629 32.76 -23.86 12.31
C ASN A 629 31.87 -22.79 11.64
N GLU A 630 32.31 -22.20 10.52
CA GLU A 630 31.46 -21.27 9.75
C GLU A 630 30.27 -22.00 9.10
N LEU A 631 30.47 -23.22 8.60
CA LEU A 631 29.37 -24.05 8.08
C LEU A 631 28.39 -24.44 9.19
N GLU A 632 28.89 -24.81 10.37
CA GLU A 632 28.05 -25.13 11.54
C GLU A 632 27.19 -23.94 11.94
N MET A 633 27.77 -22.75 12.05
CA MET A 633 27.02 -21.51 12.32
C MET A 633 26.01 -21.18 11.22
N GLY A 634 26.30 -21.51 9.96
CA GLY A 634 25.36 -21.37 8.84
C GLY A 634 24.18 -22.34 8.92
N ILE A 635 24.43 -23.60 9.29
CA ILE A 635 23.40 -24.61 9.55
C ILE A 635 22.51 -24.16 10.71
N GLU A 636 23.08 -23.69 11.82
CA GLU A 636 22.31 -23.15 12.95
C GLU A 636 21.42 -21.97 12.53
N ALA A 637 21.93 -21.08 11.68
CA ALA A 637 21.15 -19.97 11.15
C ALA A 637 19.99 -20.44 10.28
N LEU A 638 20.19 -21.45 9.43
CA LEU A 638 19.15 -22.07 8.63
C LEU A 638 18.11 -22.79 9.49
N MET A 639 18.51 -23.51 10.53
CA MET A 639 17.58 -24.14 11.49
C MET A 639 16.72 -23.10 12.21
N LYS A 640 17.31 -21.96 12.61
CA LYS A 640 16.54 -20.83 13.17
C LYS A 640 15.58 -20.23 12.14
N ALA A 641 16.00 -20.11 10.88
CA ALA A 641 15.12 -19.68 9.80
C ALA A 641 13.96 -20.66 9.57
N GLN A 642 14.22 -21.98 9.60
CA GLN A 642 13.23 -23.04 9.44
C GLN A 642 12.20 -23.02 10.58
N ALA A 643 12.64 -22.81 11.82
CA ALA A 643 11.74 -22.66 12.96
C ALA A 643 10.79 -21.45 12.83
N LEU A 644 11.23 -20.38 12.18
CA LEU A 644 10.40 -19.20 11.88
C LEU A 644 9.55 -19.39 10.62
N SER A 645 10.03 -20.16 9.63
CA SER A 645 9.41 -20.31 8.32
C SER A 645 9.34 -21.79 7.91
N PRO A 646 8.55 -22.62 8.63
CA PRO A 646 8.58 -24.07 8.51
C PRO A 646 8.14 -24.60 7.15
N THR A 647 7.43 -23.79 6.35
CA THR A 647 6.92 -24.19 5.04
C THR A 647 7.71 -23.61 3.87
N ASP A 648 8.88 -22.98 4.12
CA ASP A 648 9.75 -22.45 3.06
C ASP A 648 10.70 -23.51 2.49
N PRO A 649 10.47 -24.02 1.26
CA PRO A 649 11.28 -25.10 0.69
C PRO A 649 12.73 -24.67 0.40
N LYS A 650 13.02 -23.36 0.32
CA LYS A 650 14.39 -22.87 0.10
C LYS A 650 15.32 -23.11 1.29
N ILE A 651 14.76 -23.25 2.49
CA ILE A 651 15.53 -23.47 3.72
C ILE A 651 16.07 -24.91 3.77
N PRO A 652 15.24 -25.96 3.68
CA PRO A 652 15.75 -27.34 3.62
C PRO A 652 16.60 -27.60 2.37
N TYR A 653 16.31 -26.95 1.23
CA TYR A 653 17.23 -26.95 0.08
C TYR A 653 18.62 -26.41 0.45
N SER A 654 18.68 -25.27 1.14
CA SER A 654 19.96 -24.70 1.58
C SER A 654 20.65 -25.59 2.62
N LEU A 655 19.90 -26.21 3.53
CA LEU A 655 20.45 -27.17 4.50
C LEU A 655 21.10 -28.36 3.79
N ALA A 656 20.46 -28.90 2.74
CA ALA A 656 21.04 -29.98 1.94
C ALA A 656 22.40 -29.58 1.34
N VAL A 657 22.49 -28.38 0.77
CA VAL A 657 23.77 -27.85 0.24
C VAL A 657 24.83 -27.77 1.34
N PHE A 658 24.50 -27.20 2.50
CA PHE A 658 25.44 -27.07 3.62
C PHE A 658 25.90 -28.44 4.14
N TYR A 659 24.98 -29.40 4.31
CA TYR A 659 25.32 -30.74 4.76
C TYR A 659 26.19 -31.49 3.75
N SER A 660 25.94 -31.34 2.45
CA SER A 660 26.81 -31.92 1.42
C SER A 660 28.24 -31.37 1.48
N ILE A 661 28.40 -30.05 1.66
CA ILE A 661 29.73 -29.44 1.81
C ILE A 661 30.40 -29.91 3.12
N MET A 662 29.63 -30.00 4.21
CA MET A 662 30.13 -30.50 5.49
C MET A 662 30.62 -31.95 5.37
N ALA A 663 29.88 -32.80 4.64
CA ALA A 663 30.28 -34.17 4.35
C ALA A 663 31.62 -34.26 3.59
N ASP A 664 31.84 -33.39 2.61
CA ASP A 664 33.11 -33.31 1.88
C ASP A 664 34.27 -32.89 2.78
N ALA A 665 34.00 -31.99 3.74
CA ALA A 665 35.01 -31.50 4.67
C ALA A 665 35.37 -32.52 5.76
N GLN A 666 34.50 -33.51 6.04
CA GLN A 666 34.73 -34.50 7.10
C GLN A 666 35.73 -35.59 6.70
N LYS A 667 36.70 -35.82 7.59
CA LYS A 667 37.67 -36.93 7.49
C LYS A 667 37.16 -38.23 8.12
N ASN A 668 36.32 -38.13 9.13
CA ASN A 668 35.72 -39.28 9.80
C ASN A 668 34.58 -39.84 8.95
N ILE A 669 34.66 -41.12 8.58
CA ILE A 669 33.66 -41.80 7.74
C ILE A 669 32.28 -41.79 8.39
N LYS A 670 32.19 -41.93 9.72
CA LYS A 670 30.90 -41.90 10.43
C LYS A 670 30.22 -40.54 10.30
N ASP A 671 30.97 -39.47 10.55
CA ASP A 671 30.45 -38.10 10.48
C ASP A 671 30.13 -37.71 9.03
N LYS A 672 30.97 -38.12 8.08
CA LYS A 672 30.71 -37.97 6.65
C LYS A 672 29.38 -38.62 6.24
N ASN A 673 29.17 -39.89 6.58
CA ASN A 673 27.93 -40.60 6.26
C ASN A 673 26.71 -39.98 6.94
N LEU A 674 26.86 -39.47 8.17
CA LEU A 674 25.81 -38.73 8.86
C LEU A 674 25.39 -37.47 8.08
N TYR A 675 26.36 -36.68 7.60
CA TYR A 675 26.06 -35.46 6.84
C TYR A 675 25.51 -35.77 5.43
N ILE A 676 25.95 -36.85 4.78
CA ILE A 676 25.34 -37.32 3.53
C ILE A 676 23.86 -37.66 3.76
N ALA A 677 23.55 -38.43 4.81
CA ALA A 677 22.16 -38.77 5.15
C ALA A 677 21.32 -37.52 5.43
N LYS A 678 21.83 -36.57 6.22
CA LYS A 678 21.15 -35.28 6.49
C LYS A 678 20.95 -34.45 5.22
N SER A 679 21.88 -34.51 4.28
CA SER A 679 21.76 -33.84 2.98
C SER A 679 20.59 -34.40 2.17
N PHE A 680 20.47 -35.73 2.09
CA PHE A 680 19.34 -36.39 1.42
C PHE A 680 18.01 -36.13 2.13
N GLU A 681 17.96 -36.21 3.46
CA GLU A 681 16.77 -35.88 4.25
C GLU A 681 16.29 -34.45 3.97
N SER A 682 17.23 -33.49 3.95
CA SER A 682 16.90 -32.08 3.74
C SER A 682 16.43 -31.80 2.31
N VAL A 683 17.02 -32.43 1.27
CA VAL A 683 16.53 -32.24 -0.10
C VAL A 683 15.16 -32.88 -0.30
N ASP A 684 14.90 -34.02 0.34
CA ASP A 684 13.59 -34.66 0.34
C ASP A 684 12.53 -33.83 1.05
N GLU A 685 12.87 -33.19 2.18
CA GLU A 685 11.98 -32.24 2.85
C GLU A 685 11.63 -31.06 1.91
N ALA A 686 12.61 -30.52 1.18
CA ALA A 686 12.37 -29.45 0.21
C ALA A 686 11.39 -29.88 -0.89
N LEU A 687 11.53 -31.11 -1.41
CA LEU A 687 10.64 -31.68 -2.41
C LEU A 687 9.26 -32.04 -1.85
N ASN A 688 9.16 -32.45 -0.58
CA ASN A 688 7.88 -32.66 0.09
C ASN A 688 7.10 -31.34 0.26
N LEU A 689 7.80 -30.24 0.57
CA LEU A 689 7.21 -28.91 0.66
C LEU A 689 6.86 -28.32 -0.71
N LYS A 690 7.60 -28.67 -1.76
CA LYS A 690 7.39 -28.23 -3.13
C LYS A 690 7.87 -29.29 -4.14
N PRO A 691 6.98 -30.19 -4.59
CA PRO A 691 7.36 -31.30 -5.47
C PRO A 691 7.96 -30.89 -6.82
N ASN A 692 7.59 -29.71 -7.33
CA ASN A 692 8.10 -29.16 -8.58
C ASN A 692 9.23 -28.14 -8.39
N PHE A 693 10.03 -28.26 -7.32
CA PHE A 693 11.17 -27.38 -7.09
C PHE A 693 12.40 -27.84 -7.86
N GLN A 694 12.58 -27.31 -9.09
CA GLN A 694 13.62 -27.76 -10.01
C GLN A 694 15.03 -27.78 -9.39
N ASP A 695 15.44 -26.71 -8.70
CA ASP A 695 16.77 -26.65 -8.06
C ASP A 695 16.98 -27.80 -7.06
N ALA A 696 15.95 -28.21 -6.33
CA ALA A 696 16.02 -29.32 -5.38
C ALA A 696 16.03 -30.70 -6.08
N ILE A 697 15.30 -30.84 -7.19
CA ILE A 697 15.35 -32.05 -8.04
C ILE A 697 16.76 -32.23 -8.59
N ASP A 698 17.34 -31.17 -9.15
CA ASP A 698 18.68 -31.16 -9.71
C ASP A 698 19.74 -31.44 -8.63
N LEU A 699 19.60 -30.82 -7.45
CA LEU A 699 20.48 -31.08 -6.32
C LEU A 699 20.40 -32.54 -5.88
N LYS A 700 19.20 -33.12 -5.77
CA LYS A 700 19.04 -34.53 -5.39
C LYS A 700 19.77 -35.44 -6.39
N ALA A 701 19.59 -35.23 -7.69
CA ALA A 701 20.29 -36.00 -8.72
C ALA A 701 21.82 -35.86 -8.61
N GLN A 702 22.33 -34.65 -8.33
CA GLN A 702 23.76 -34.42 -8.10
C GLN A 702 24.28 -35.15 -6.86
N LEU A 703 23.50 -35.18 -5.76
CA LEU A 703 23.86 -35.90 -4.54
C LEU A 703 23.91 -37.41 -4.78
N GLN A 704 22.95 -37.96 -5.53
CA GLN A 704 22.94 -39.38 -5.91
C GLN A 704 24.18 -39.71 -6.74
N ALA A 705 24.44 -38.97 -7.82
CA ALA A 705 25.61 -39.19 -8.67
C ALA A 705 26.95 -39.06 -7.94
N LYS A 706 26.97 -38.36 -6.80
CA LYS A 706 28.18 -38.11 -6.01
C LYS A 706 28.42 -39.15 -4.91
N TYR A 707 27.36 -39.69 -4.30
CA TYR A 707 27.46 -40.51 -3.08
C TYR A 707 26.86 -41.91 -3.21
N GLU A 708 26.03 -42.18 -4.22
CA GLU A 708 25.52 -43.51 -4.61
C GLU A 708 26.27 -44.00 -5.87
#